data_AF-A0A7C4VIV6-F1
#
_entry.id   AF-A0A7C4VIV6-F1
#
_cell.length_a   1.000
_cell.length_b   1.000
_cell.length_c   1.000
_cell.angle_alpha   90.00
_cell.angle_beta   90.00
_cell.angle_gamma   90.00
#
_symmetry.space_group_name_H-M   'P 1'
#
loop_
_entity.id
_entity.type
_entity.pdbx_description
1 polymer ?
#
loop_
_entity_poly.entity_id
_entity_poly.type
_entity_poly.pdbx_seq_one_letter_code
_entity_poly.pdbx_strand_id
1 'polypeptide(L)'
;MNKKIVAGMMLIILIFSMLTFALNLQLVRASGTIYIREEGDVDPPSAPISRDGKVYTFTDNIYDCIVVEKDSIVVDGAGYVVDGTNLTGTDLKGIDLSGRSNVTIENVQIRRFSYGVYLSNSWSNIVRGNNLTDNDVGIALFASLNNGLIGNTLINNYNLSILLYNNCSWNTVAENKIKDSVCSICLEVFSDYNVITRNTITAIDWFGVYIRTSSNNNLTQNDIRDNYGGVEFESCQDNFVFNNNFVNNSVHVTLLESVDFWDAGYPICGNYWIGYNGTDVYSGVYQNETGSDGIGDTDYIISAENIDHYPLMDPWILDLGAQNQIIVAYPRLPGTLDPAACYDTTSAELIMNVYETLISFDEEKTDQFVPHLATGWSISSDGLTYTFTIRQGVKFHNGETLTTEDVEYSFERFMVLDISDGPAWMFYEPLFDVFGSRDAEGHFIVTGQQIDNAITRNEATVTIHLTKPYPPFMQILAQTWSSVLCKKWCIEIGDWPGTWNNWTLYNRPYKTAIENQTTEPPGPHLNAMCGTGPYMLDYYQIGVEWSLVKFNDYWGGWPAPGSNGFLQRVTSKKIENWGVRKNMFLEGQLDHIQVPTTAIDEVLGQPGIRCVYPLEQLSCFAMFFTFNISTSSPYLGVPGGLPKGTFNESGIPPDFFSDINVRKGFAYAFNYSKLIEEVLRGEAYQPAT
;
A
#
# COMPACT_ATOMS: atom_id res chain seq x y z
N MET A 1 -23.37 -70.61 23.34
CA MET A 1 -22.76 -69.27 23.40
C MET A 1 -22.34 -69.01 24.84
N ASN A 2 -21.05 -68.72 25.08
CA ASN A 2 -20.45 -68.74 26.42
C ASN A 2 -20.92 -67.54 27.25
N LYS A 3 -21.44 -67.75 28.48
CA LYS A 3 -22.03 -66.68 29.33
C LYS A 3 -21.06 -65.50 29.58
N LYS A 4 -19.74 -65.74 29.53
CA LYS A 4 -18.71 -64.70 29.62
C LYS A 4 -18.66 -63.76 28.42
N ILE A 5 -19.00 -64.25 27.22
CA ILE A 5 -19.03 -63.43 25.99
C ILE A 5 -20.25 -62.51 25.99
N VAL A 6 -21.40 -63.00 26.47
CA VAL A 6 -22.62 -62.19 26.59
C VAL A 6 -22.46 -61.09 27.64
N ALA A 7 -21.83 -61.39 28.79
CA ALA A 7 -21.53 -60.39 29.81
C ALA A 7 -20.53 -59.33 29.33
N GLY A 8 -19.51 -59.74 28.56
CA GLY A 8 -18.55 -58.82 27.94
C GLY A 8 -19.20 -57.91 26.89
N MET A 9 -20.07 -58.46 26.04
CA MET A 9 -20.83 -57.65 25.06
C MET A 9 -21.81 -56.69 25.74
N MET A 10 -22.50 -57.11 26.81
CA MET A 10 -23.38 -56.22 27.57
C MET A 10 -22.63 -55.11 28.28
N LEU A 11 -21.42 -55.37 28.81
CA LEU A 11 -20.58 -54.34 29.42
C LEU A 11 -20.07 -53.34 28.38
N ILE A 12 -19.70 -53.80 27.18
CA ILE A 12 -19.30 -52.92 26.07
C ILE A 12 -20.47 -52.07 25.59
N ILE A 13 -21.67 -52.64 25.46
CA ILE A 13 -22.88 -51.88 25.10
C ILE A 13 -23.24 -50.88 26.21
N LEU A 14 -23.08 -51.24 27.50
CA LEU A 14 -23.32 -50.32 28.61
C LEU A 14 -22.32 -49.15 28.61
N ILE A 15 -21.03 -49.43 28.38
CA ILE A 15 -19.97 -48.42 28.30
C ILE A 15 -20.17 -47.52 27.08
N PHE A 16 -20.53 -48.06 25.92
CA PHE A 16 -20.89 -47.27 24.74
C PHE A 16 -22.16 -46.44 24.96
N SER A 17 -23.18 -46.99 25.63
CA SER A 17 -24.41 -46.26 25.93
C SER A 17 -24.20 -45.14 26.97
N MET A 18 -23.29 -45.35 27.93
CA MET A 18 -22.88 -44.34 28.91
C MET A 18 -21.96 -43.28 28.29
N LEU A 19 -21.13 -43.62 27.30
CA LEU A 19 -20.38 -42.62 26.51
C LEU A 19 -21.32 -41.76 25.65
N THR A 20 -22.40 -42.31 25.10
CA THR A 20 -23.41 -41.52 24.37
C THR A 20 -24.31 -40.66 25.27
N PHE A 21 -24.34 -40.90 26.58
CA PHE A 21 -25.13 -40.11 27.55
C PHE A 21 -24.30 -39.14 28.40
N ALA A 22 -22.97 -39.21 28.35
CA ALA A 22 -22.06 -38.37 29.12
C ALA A 22 -21.22 -37.45 28.20
N LEU A 23 -21.91 -36.55 27.49
CA LEU A 23 -21.46 -35.22 27.04
C LEU A 23 -22.56 -34.60 26.16
N ASN A 24 -23.77 -34.48 26.71
CA ASN A 24 -24.72 -33.47 26.25
C ASN A 24 -24.48 -32.21 27.10
N LEU A 25 -23.25 -31.71 27.08
CA LEU A 25 -23.02 -30.30 27.39
C LEU A 25 -23.58 -29.56 26.19
N GLN A 26 -24.84 -29.11 26.28
CA GLN A 26 -25.24 -27.96 25.49
C GLN A 26 -24.23 -26.88 25.84
N LEU A 27 -23.37 -26.50 24.87
CA LEU A 27 -22.68 -25.23 24.92
C LEU A 27 -23.72 -24.19 25.34
N VAL A 28 -23.49 -23.57 26.48
CA VAL A 28 -24.25 -22.37 26.85
C VAL A 28 -23.99 -21.40 25.72
N ARG A 29 -24.99 -21.23 24.83
CA ARG A 29 -24.96 -20.14 23.86
C ARG A 29 -24.74 -18.88 24.69
N ALA A 30 -23.63 -18.19 24.49
CA ALA A 30 -23.56 -16.81 24.92
C ALA A 30 -24.73 -16.10 24.23
N SER A 31 -25.80 -15.83 24.98
CA SER A 31 -26.94 -15.08 24.47
C SER A 31 -26.68 -13.63 24.81
N GLY A 32 -26.30 -12.82 23.83
CA GLY A 32 -25.97 -11.43 24.00
C GLY A 32 -24.88 -10.98 23.04
N THR A 33 -25.10 -9.81 22.44
CA THR A 33 -24.10 -9.09 21.64
C THR A 33 -22.78 -8.96 22.39
N ILE A 34 -21.69 -9.29 21.70
CA ILE A 34 -20.32 -9.15 22.21
C ILE A 34 -19.81 -7.76 21.85
N TYR A 35 -19.18 -7.09 22.80
CA TYR A 35 -18.57 -5.78 22.59
C TYR A 35 -17.07 -5.87 22.80
N ILE A 36 -16.29 -5.32 21.87
CA ILE A 36 -14.90 -4.94 22.11
C ILE A 36 -14.95 -3.46 22.49
N ARG A 37 -14.94 -3.17 23.79
CA ARG A 37 -15.16 -1.83 24.36
C ARG A 37 -14.05 -0.86 23.96
N GLU A 38 -14.32 0.44 24.00
CA GLU A 38 -13.36 1.50 23.67
C GLU A 38 -12.06 1.41 24.49
N GLU A 39 -12.16 1.05 25.77
CA GLU A 39 -11.04 0.81 26.68
C GLU A 39 -10.23 -0.44 26.28
N GLY A 40 -10.87 -1.37 25.58
CA GLY A 40 -10.31 -2.59 25.01
C GLY A 40 -10.69 -3.87 25.73
N ASP A 41 -11.58 -3.80 26.72
CA ASP A 41 -12.13 -4.98 27.37
C ASP A 41 -13.16 -5.67 26.48
N VAL A 42 -13.27 -6.99 26.59
CA VAL A 42 -14.30 -7.78 25.90
C VAL A 42 -15.49 -7.97 26.85
N ASP A 43 -16.69 -7.65 26.40
CA ASP A 43 -17.93 -7.73 27.18
C ASP A 43 -18.98 -8.59 26.46
N PRO A 44 -19.57 -9.62 27.10
CA PRO A 44 -19.23 -10.11 28.43
C PRO A 44 -17.80 -10.68 28.48
N PRO A 45 -17.10 -10.64 29.64
CA PRO A 45 -15.77 -11.23 29.79
C PRO A 45 -15.71 -12.74 29.51
N SER A 46 -16.85 -13.40 29.45
CA SER A 46 -17.00 -14.81 29.06
C SER A 46 -17.08 -15.04 27.55
N ALA A 47 -17.10 -13.97 26.74
CA ALA A 47 -17.09 -14.09 25.29
C ALA A 47 -15.84 -14.84 24.83
N PRO A 48 -15.94 -15.69 23.79
CA PRO A 48 -14.85 -16.55 23.34
C PRO A 48 -13.80 -15.76 22.52
N ILE A 49 -13.31 -14.64 23.04
CA ILE A 49 -12.30 -13.78 22.41
C ILE A 49 -11.17 -13.56 23.41
N SER A 50 -9.96 -13.94 23.01
CA SER A 50 -8.74 -13.65 23.75
C SER A 50 -8.11 -12.36 23.22
N ARG A 51 -7.41 -11.63 24.09
CA ARG A 51 -6.73 -10.37 23.73
C ARG A 51 -5.24 -10.47 24.01
N ASP A 52 -4.42 -10.17 23.01
CA ASP A 52 -2.99 -9.92 23.13
C ASP A 52 -2.63 -8.55 22.55
N GLY A 53 -2.44 -7.57 23.44
CA GLY A 53 -2.18 -6.18 23.05
C GLY A 53 -3.32 -5.57 22.24
N LYS A 54 -3.09 -5.44 20.92
CA LYS A 54 -4.04 -4.89 19.92
C LYS A 54 -4.77 -5.97 19.11
N VAL A 55 -4.43 -7.25 19.31
CA VAL A 55 -5.01 -8.37 18.57
C VAL A 55 -6.06 -9.07 19.44
N TYR A 56 -7.25 -9.25 18.89
CA TYR A 56 -8.39 -9.91 19.49
C TYR A 56 -8.67 -11.18 18.70
N THR A 57 -8.31 -12.32 19.26
CA THR A 57 -8.37 -13.61 18.56
C THR A 57 -9.51 -14.47 19.11
N PHE A 58 -10.37 -14.97 18.23
CA PHE A 58 -11.46 -15.86 18.62
C PHE A 58 -10.90 -17.19 19.12
N THR A 59 -11.59 -17.77 20.10
CA THR A 59 -11.21 -19.03 20.76
C THR A 59 -12.25 -20.13 20.59
N ASP A 60 -13.46 -19.77 20.12
CA ASP A 60 -14.55 -20.67 19.77
C ASP A 60 -15.53 -19.91 18.85
N ASN A 61 -16.55 -20.61 18.34
CA ASN A 61 -17.63 -20.03 17.55
C ASN A 61 -18.49 -19.06 18.36
N ILE A 62 -18.95 -18.01 17.69
CA ILE A 62 -19.83 -16.97 18.22
C ILE A 62 -21.20 -17.10 17.53
N TYR A 63 -22.28 -17.03 18.30
CA TYR A 63 -23.66 -17.20 17.83
C TYR A 63 -24.52 -15.95 18.03
N ASP A 64 -23.89 -14.77 17.99
CA ASP A 64 -24.49 -13.45 18.20
C ASP A 64 -23.65 -12.39 17.46
N CYS A 65 -24.07 -11.13 17.53
CA CYS A 65 -23.39 -9.99 16.91
C CYS A 65 -22.13 -9.58 17.68
N ILE A 66 -21.18 -8.96 16.98
CA ILE A 66 -20.00 -8.31 17.55
C ILE A 66 -20.06 -6.83 17.23
N VAL A 67 -19.89 -5.97 18.24
CA VAL A 67 -19.76 -4.52 18.09
C VAL A 67 -18.36 -4.11 18.51
N VAL A 68 -17.63 -3.48 17.59
CA VAL A 68 -16.29 -2.97 17.86
C VAL A 68 -16.40 -1.48 18.20
N GLU A 69 -16.01 -1.13 19.43
CA GLU A 69 -16.00 0.25 19.92
C GLU A 69 -14.56 0.81 19.99
N LYS A 70 -13.54 0.03 19.59
CA LYS A 70 -12.13 0.43 19.67
C LYS A 70 -11.47 0.51 18.30
N ASP A 71 -10.70 1.58 18.10
CA ASP A 71 -9.90 1.82 16.91
C ASP A 71 -8.50 1.20 17.00
N SER A 72 -7.82 1.07 15.86
CA SER A 72 -6.42 0.63 15.79
C SER A 72 -6.15 -0.76 16.38
N ILE A 73 -7.03 -1.72 16.06
CA ILE A 73 -6.96 -3.10 16.53
C ILE A 73 -7.15 -4.10 15.38
N VAL A 74 -6.78 -5.36 15.63
CA VAL A 74 -7.05 -6.50 14.74
C VAL A 74 -8.02 -7.43 15.45
N VAL A 75 -9.08 -7.84 14.76
CA VAL A 75 -10.00 -8.90 15.17
C VAL A 75 -9.77 -10.09 14.25
N ASP A 76 -9.11 -11.11 14.77
CA ASP A 76 -8.76 -12.34 14.06
C ASP A 76 -9.72 -13.46 14.46
N GLY A 77 -10.51 -13.93 13.50
CA GLY A 77 -11.45 -15.01 13.68
C GLY A 77 -10.80 -16.37 13.88
N ALA A 78 -9.50 -16.54 13.57
CA ALA A 78 -8.79 -17.81 13.61
C ALA A 78 -9.53 -18.97 12.90
N GLY A 79 -10.37 -18.64 11.90
CA GLY A 79 -11.22 -19.58 11.17
C GLY A 79 -12.55 -19.94 11.84
N TYR A 80 -12.86 -19.40 13.02
CA TYR A 80 -14.13 -19.64 13.72
C TYR A 80 -15.31 -18.88 13.08
N VAL A 81 -16.51 -19.35 13.42
CA VAL A 81 -17.76 -18.84 12.86
C VAL A 81 -18.37 -17.76 13.75
N VAL A 82 -18.85 -16.68 13.13
CA VAL A 82 -19.86 -15.77 13.68
C VAL A 82 -21.17 -16.07 12.97
N ASP A 83 -22.17 -16.54 13.72
CA ASP A 83 -23.35 -17.18 13.17
C ASP A 83 -24.65 -16.55 13.67
N GLY A 84 -25.44 -15.98 12.77
CA GLY A 84 -26.73 -15.36 13.07
C GLY A 84 -27.88 -16.37 13.26
N THR A 85 -29.03 -15.86 13.71
CA THR A 85 -30.22 -16.68 14.06
C THR A 85 -31.37 -16.70 13.05
N ASN A 86 -31.46 -15.75 12.09
CA ASN A 86 -32.30 -15.80 10.87
C ASN A 86 -32.32 -14.44 10.13
N LEU A 87 -32.76 -14.46 8.87
CA LEU A 87 -31.98 -13.94 7.75
C LEU A 87 -32.55 -12.76 6.94
N THR A 88 -33.72 -12.21 7.26
CA THR A 88 -34.33 -11.17 6.40
C THR A 88 -35.18 -10.18 7.19
N GLY A 89 -34.94 -8.89 7.01
CA GLY A 89 -35.80 -7.80 7.53
C GLY A 89 -35.48 -7.27 8.93
N THR A 90 -34.32 -7.62 9.50
CA THR A 90 -33.79 -7.05 10.75
C THR A 90 -32.56 -6.18 10.47
N ASP A 91 -32.17 -5.26 11.35
CA ASP A 91 -30.90 -4.51 11.26
C ASP A 91 -29.74 -5.28 11.93
N LEU A 92 -29.65 -6.59 11.66
CA LEU A 92 -28.75 -7.50 12.37
C LEU A 92 -27.39 -7.53 11.67
N LYS A 93 -26.35 -7.08 12.38
CA LYS A 93 -24.99 -6.95 11.88
C LYS A 93 -24.10 -8.01 12.52
N GLY A 94 -23.41 -8.81 11.73
CA GLY A 94 -22.48 -9.83 12.25
C GLY A 94 -21.32 -9.18 13.00
N ILE A 95 -20.61 -8.29 12.32
CA ILE A 95 -19.58 -7.43 12.92
C ILE A 95 -19.85 -5.97 12.56
N ASP A 96 -20.12 -5.14 13.57
CA ASP A 96 -20.36 -3.70 13.43
C ASP A 96 -19.09 -2.89 13.73
N LEU A 97 -18.65 -2.12 12.73
CA LEU A 97 -17.50 -1.22 12.76
C LEU A 97 -17.91 0.26 12.61
N SER A 98 -19.16 0.61 12.93
CA SER A 98 -19.67 1.97 12.77
C SER A 98 -18.82 3.01 13.54
N GLY A 99 -18.41 4.07 12.85
CA GLY A 99 -17.63 5.17 13.42
C GLY A 99 -16.22 4.76 13.83
N ARG A 100 -15.68 3.66 13.31
CA ARG A 100 -14.35 3.13 13.66
C ARG A 100 -13.31 3.43 12.60
N SER A 101 -12.06 3.46 13.05
CA SER A 101 -10.90 3.67 12.21
C SER A 101 -9.75 2.71 12.51
N ASN A 102 -9.01 2.35 11.45
CA ASN A 102 -7.82 1.50 11.57
C ASN A 102 -8.11 0.12 12.24
N VAL A 103 -9.31 -0.43 12.03
CA VAL A 103 -9.68 -1.77 12.49
C VAL A 103 -9.48 -2.79 11.35
N THR A 104 -8.84 -3.91 11.65
CA THR A 104 -8.75 -5.06 10.72
C THR A 104 -9.64 -6.20 11.18
N ILE A 105 -10.50 -6.72 10.29
CA ILE A 105 -11.26 -7.97 10.49
C ILE A 105 -10.68 -9.04 9.57
N GLU A 106 -10.22 -10.15 10.13
CA GLU A 106 -9.59 -11.22 9.36
C GLU A 106 -9.93 -12.64 9.81
N ASN A 107 -9.86 -13.59 8.87
CA ASN A 107 -10.03 -15.03 9.10
C ASN A 107 -11.35 -15.43 9.81
N VAL A 108 -12.44 -14.69 9.59
CA VAL A 108 -13.76 -15.00 10.17
C VAL A 108 -14.66 -15.71 9.15
N GLN A 109 -15.42 -16.71 9.58
CA GLN A 109 -16.57 -17.23 8.82
C GLN A 109 -17.86 -16.55 9.29
N ILE A 110 -18.50 -15.73 8.47
CA ILE A 110 -19.65 -14.90 8.87
C ILE A 110 -20.89 -15.30 8.07
N ARG A 111 -21.97 -15.68 8.76
CA ARG A 111 -23.19 -16.12 8.09
C ARG A 111 -24.48 -15.78 8.81
N ARG A 112 -25.57 -15.72 8.03
CA ARG A 112 -26.96 -15.57 8.50
C ARG A 112 -27.26 -14.24 9.19
N PHE A 113 -26.63 -13.17 8.72
CA PHE A 113 -26.89 -11.78 9.13
C PHE A 113 -27.55 -10.96 8.02
N SER A 114 -28.14 -9.82 8.37
CA SER A 114 -28.57 -8.83 7.37
C SER A 114 -27.35 -8.13 6.75
N TYR A 115 -26.35 -7.83 7.58
CA TYR A 115 -25.05 -7.35 7.14
C TYR A 115 -23.99 -8.23 7.79
N GLY A 116 -23.18 -8.96 7.00
CA GLY A 116 -22.11 -9.77 7.55
C GLY A 116 -21.08 -8.90 8.28
N VAL A 117 -20.50 -7.93 7.56
CA VAL A 117 -19.69 -6.84 8.15
C VAL A 117 -20.29 -5.50 7.76
N TYR A 118 -20.47 -4.62 8.74
CA TYR A 118 -21.12 -3.32 8.56
C TYR A 118 -20.20 -2.18 8.97
N LEU A 119 -20.01 -1.21 8.06
CA LEU A 119 -19.23 0.01 8.26
C LEU A 119 -20.14 1.21 7.99
N SER A 120 -20.17 2.16 8.92
CA SER A 120 -20.94 3.39 8.75
C SER A 120 -20.19 4.56 9.35
N ASN A 121 -19.94 5.62 8.57
CA ASN A 121 -19.09 6.74 8.98
C ASN A 121 -17.70 6.29 9.45
N SER A 122 -17.13 5.29 8.78
CA SER A 122 -15.89 4.62 9.17
C SER A 122 -14.81 4.83 8.12
N TRP A 123 -13.54 4.86 8.54
CA TRP A 123 -12.44 5.09 7.60
C TRP A 123 -11.17 4.30 7.91
N SER A 124 -10.38 3.99 6.89
CA SER A 124 -9.08 3.30 7.06
C SER A 124 -9.19 1.93 7.72
N ASN A 125 -10.32 1.23 7.57
CA ASN A 125 -10.50 -0.13 8.07
C ASN A 125 -10.20 -1.15 6.97
N ILE A 126 -9.87 -2.38 7.38
CA ILE A 126 -9.55 -3.48 6.47
C ILE A 126 -10.42 -4.69 6.83
N VAL A 127 -11.18 -5.20 5.86
CA VAL A 127 -11.89 -6.48 5.97
C VAL A 127 -11.22 -7.44 5.00
N ARG A 128 -10.47 -8.42 5.52
CA ARG A 128 -9.63 -9.28 4.67
C ARG A 128 -9.68 -10.77 4.98
N GLY A 129 -9.60 -11.61 3.94
CA GLY A 129 -9.48 -13.06 4.12
C GLY A 129 -10.65 -13.73 4.85
N ASN A 130 -11.83 -13.12 4.87
CA ASN A 130 -13.02 -13.64 5.53
C ASN A 130 -13.88 -14.47 4.57
N ASN A 131 -14.69 -15.37 5.12
CA ASN A 131 -15.68 -16.14 4.37
C ASN A 131 -17.10 -15.70 4.77
N LEU A 132 -17.78 -14.94 3.91
CA LEU A 132 -19.10 -14.37 4.17
C LEU A 132 -20.14 -15.10 3.33
N THR A 133 -20.90 -15.99 3.97
CA THR A 133 -21.87 -16.86 3.29
C THR A 133 -23.28 -16.69 3.83
N ASP A 134 -24.28 -16.82 2.98
CA ASP A 134 -25.69 -16.83 3.43
C ASP A 134 -26.02 -15.59 4.29
N ASN A 135 -25.60 -14.38 3.92
CA ASN A 135 -26.06 -13.12 4.52
C ASN A 135 -27.00 -12.40 3.53
N ASP A 136 -27.80 -11.43 3.98
CA ASP A 136 -28.56 -10.59 3.05
C ASP A 136 -27.60 -9.70 2.24
N VAL A 137 -26.76 -8.96 2.95
CA VAL A 137 -25.58 -8.27 2.41
C VAL A 137 -24.31 -8.82 3.07
N GLY A 138 -23.32 -9.20 2.26
CA GLY A 138 -22.03 -9.69 2.77
C GLY A 138 -21.27 -8.61 3.55
N ILE A 139 -20.83 -7.57 2.83
CA ILE A 139 -20.14 -6.40 3.40
C ILE A 139 -20.86 -5.13 2.98
N ALA A 140 -21.17 -4.23 3.91
CA ALA A 140 -21.84 -2.97 3.61
C ALA A 140 -21.12 -1.76 4.22
N LEU A 141 -20.90 -0.75 3.39
CA LEU A 141 -20.30 0.53 3.71
C LEU A 141 -21.34 1.63 3.49
N PHE A 142 -21.46 2.51 4.47
CA PHE A 142 -22.32 3.69 4.43
C PHE A 142 -21.51 4.93 4.81
N ALA A 143 -21.45 5.96 3.95
CA ALA A 143 -20.68 7.19 4.18
C ALA A 143 -19.27 6.91 4.75
N SER A 144 -18.58 5.90 4.19
CA SER A 144 -17.33 5.36 4.73
C SER A 144 -16.23 5.46 3.68
N LEU A 145 -15.05 5.91 4.11
CA LEU A 145 -13.98 6.36 3.22
C LEU A 145 -12.69 5.56 3.41
N ASN A 146 -11.93 5.34 2.35
CA ASN A 146 -10.58 4.78 2.46
C ASN A 146 -10.53 3.42 3.20
N ASN A 147 -11.49 2.52 2.96
CA ASN A 147 -11.50 1.18 3.54
C ASN A 147 -11.08 0.12 2.49
N GLY A 148 -10.43 -0.95 2.94
CA GLY A 148 -10.01 -2.07 2.09
C GLY A 148 -10.84 -3.33 2.32
N LEU A 149 -11.50 -3.82 1.29
CA LEU A 149 -12.23 -5.10 1.25
C LEU A 149 -11.44 -6.08 0.39
N ILE A 150 -10.58 -6.89 1.02
CA ILE A 150 -9.46 -7.55 0.32
C ILE A 150 -9.47 -9.07 0.50
N GLY A 151 -9.51 -9.85 -0.57
CA GLY A 151 -9.29 -11.30 -0.49
C GLY A 151 -10.40 -12.07 0.23
N ASN A 152 -11.62 -11.52 0.31
CA ASN A 152 -12.74 -12.20 0.97
C ASN A 152 -13.44 -13.16 -0.01
N THR A 153 -14.01 -14.22 0.54
CA THR A 153 -14.88 -15.15 -0.19
C THR A 153 -16.33 -14.84 0.17
N LEU A 154 -17.15 -14.44 -0.81
CA LEU A 154 -18.55 -14.06 -0.62
C LEU A 154 -19.43 -14.98 -1.47
N ILE A 155 -20.20 -15.86 -0.82
CA ILE A 155 -20.96 -16.91 -1.51
C ILE A 155 -22.41 -16.93 -1.02
N ASN A 156 -23.37 -17.00 -1.94
CA ASN A 156 -24.79 -17.15 -1.61
C ASN A 156 -25.33 -16.04 -0.69
N ASN A 157 -24.86 -14.80 -0.86
CA ASN A 157 -25.48 -13.66 -0.19
C ASN A 157 -26.73 -13.23 -0.98
N TYR A 158 -27.86 -13.12 -0.28
CA TYR A 158 -29.21 -13.11 -0.87
C TYR A 158 -29.56 -11.85 -1.66
N ASN A 159 -28.93 -10.72 -1.37
CA ASN A 159 -29.15 -9.46 -2.09
C ASN A 159 -27.85 -8.97 -2.72
N LEU A 160 -26.90 -8.49 -1.90
CA LEU A 160 -25.64 -7.93 -2.37
C LEU A 160 -24.46 -8.66 -1.74
N SER A 161 -23.39 -8.91 -2.48
CA SER A 161 -22.14 -9.35 -1.85
C SER A 161 -21.42 -8.18 -1.17
N ILE A 162 -21.27 -7.06 -1.88
CA ILE A 162 -20.61 -5.85 -1.39
C ILE A 162 -21.44 -4.63 -1.76
N LEU A 163 -21.74 -3.77 -0.77
CA LEU A 163 -22.46 -2.52 -0.93
C LEU A 163 -21.61 -1.33 -0.48
N LEU A 164 -21.41 -0.36 -1.36
CA LEU A 164 -20.86 0.98 -1.08
C LEU A 164 -21.95 2.01 -1.36
N TYR A 165 -22.54 2.57 -0.30
CA TYR A 165 -23.72 3.42 -0.42
C TYR A 165 -23.51 4.80 0.22
N ASN A 166 -23.91 5.86 -0.50
CA ASN A 166 -23.98 7.24 -0.02
C ASN A 166 -22.62 7.80 0.42
N ASN A 167 -21.89 8.42 -0.51
CA ASN A 167 -20.58 9.05 -0.28
C ASN A 167 -19.51 8.07 0.24
N CYS A 168 -19.47 6.85 -0.31
CA CYS A 168 -18.41 5.90 0.00
C CYS A 168 -17.27 6.04 -1.02
N SER A 169 -16.31 6.91 -0.75
CA SER A 169 -15.19 7.19 -1.68
C SER A 169 -13.85 6.65 -1.22
N TRP A 170 -12.91 6.48 -2.16
CA TRP A 170 -11.54 6.04 -1.91
C TRP A 170 -11.42 4.62 -1.33
N ASN A 171 -12.46 3.80 -1.43
CA ASN A 171 -12.41 2.42 -0.95
C ASN A 171 -11.80 1.50 -2.01
N THR A 172 -11.14 0.44 -1.55
CA THR A 172 -10.55 -0.60 -2.41
C THR A 172 -11.29 -1.91 -2.21
N VAL A 173 -11.85 -2.46 -3.29
CA VAL A 173 -12.46 -3.79 -3.34
C VAL A 173 -11.56 -4.67 -4.20
N ALA A 174 -10.72 -5.50 -3.57
CA ALA A 174 -9.68 -6.24 -4.27
C ALA A 174 -9.65 -7.74 -3.97
N GLU A 175 -9.31 -8.55 -4.96
CA GLU A 175 -9.01 -9.99 -4.78
C GLU A 175 -10.16 -10.83 -4.19
N ASN A 176 -11.40 -10.33 -4.22
CA ASN A 176 -12.53 -11.05 -3.65
C ASN A 176 -13.05 -12.13 -4.62
N LYS A 177 -13.46 -13.26 -4.06
CA LYS A 177 -14.11 -14.35 -4.79
C LYS A 177 -15.61 -14.30 -4.51
N ILE A 178 -16.39 -13.88 -5.49
CA ILE A 178 -17.82 -13.61 -5.35
C ILE A 178 -18.61 -14.58 -6.21
N LYS A 179 -19.57 -15.29 -5.60
CA LYS A 179 -20.33 -16.34 -6.29
C LYS A 179 -21.76 -16.51 -5.79
N ASP A 180 -22.67 -16.89 -6.69
CA ASP A 180 -24.05 -17.33 -6.38
C ASP A 180 -24.87 -16.26 -5.63
N SER A 181 -24.67 -14.97 -5.91
CA SER A 181 -25.42 -13.86 -5.30
C SER A 181 -26.38 -13.20 -6.31
N VAL A 182 -27.38 -12.46 -5.82
CA VAL A 182 -28.29 -11.72 -6.72
C VAL A 182 -27.54 -10.60 -7.43
N CYS A 183 -26.92 -9.68 -6.70
CA CYS A 183 -25.95 -8.72 -7.23
C CYS A 183 -24.62 -8.85 -6.48
N SER A 184 -23.51 -8.57 -7.16
CA SER A 184 -22.18 -8.76 -6.56
C SER A 184 -21.66 -7.48 -5.90
N ILE A 185 -21.11 -6.54 -6.65
CA ILE A 185 -20.56 -5.28 -6.11
C ILE A 185 -21.44 -4.12 -6.55
N CYS A 186 -21.93 -3.34 -5.60
CA CYS A 186 -22.86 -2.24 -5.83
C CYS A 186 -22.29 -0.93 -5.27
N LEU A 187 -22.14 0.09 -6.13
CA LEU A 187 -21.73 1.45 -5.77
C LEU A 187 -22.87 2.41 -6.07
N GLU A 188 -23.35 3.15 -5.07
CA GLU A 188 -24.46 4.07 -5.25
C GLU A 188 -24.27 5.41 -4.53
N VAL A 189 -24.89 6.45 -5.10
CA VAL A 189 -25.10 7.78 -4.48
C VAL A 189 -23.78 8.47 -4.12
N PHE A 190 -23.08 8.97 -5.13
CA PHE A 190 -21.83 9.73 -5.02
C PHE A 190 -20.69 8.94 -4.36
N SER A 191 -20.62 7.63 -4.63
CA SER A 191 -19.56 6.77 -4.15
C SER A 191 -18.43 6.74 -5.17
N ASP A 192 -17.64 7.81 -5.17
CA ASP A 192 -16.65 8.12 -6.21
C ASP A 192 -15.23 7.69 -5.85
N TYR A 193 -14.31 7.60 -6.81
CA TYR A 193 -12.87 7.32 -6.56
C TYR A 193 -12.58 5.97 -5.88
N ASN A 194 -13.44 4.97 -6.08
CA ASN A 194 -13.20 3.62 -5.59
C ASN A 194 -12.42 2.78 -6.61
N VAL A 195 -11.66 1.82 -6.11
CA VAL A 195 -10.92 0.86 -6.93
C VAL A 195 -11.53 -0.53 -6.75
N ILE A 196 -12.05 -1.10 -7.82
CA ILE A 196 -12.57 -2.47 -7.88
C ILE A 196 -11.60 -3.26 -8.75
N THR A 197 -10.76 -4.10 -8.15
CA THR A 197 -9.68 -4.74 -8.89
C THR A 197 -9.42 -6.20 -8.55
N ARG A 198 -9.04 -7.02 -9.55
CA ARG A 198 -8.62 -8.42 -9.33
C ARG A 198 -9.68 -9.28 -8.63
N ASN A 199 -10.97 -8.94 -8.72
CA ASN A 199 -12.05 -9.74 -8.17
C ASN A 199 -12.47 -10.83 -9.16
N THR A 200 -12.83 -12.02 -8.68
CA THR A 200 -13.47 -13.06 -9.48
C THR A 200 -14.97 -13.06 -9.17
N ILE A 201 -15.80 -12.74 -10.16
CA ILE A 201 -17.23 -12.55 -10.02
C ILE A 201 -17.96 -13.50 -10.98
N THR A 202 -18.64 -14.50 -10.43
CA THR A 202 -19.26 -15.55 -11.24
C THR A 202 -20.60 -16.06 -10.72
N ALA A 203 -21.44 -16.55 -11.63
CA ALA A 203 -22.77 -17.08 -11.31
C ALA A 203 -23.64 -16.07 -10.53
N ILE A 204 -23.66 -14.81 -10.97
CA ILE A 204 -24.50 -13.75 -10.41
C ILE A 204 -25.83 -13.66 -11.18
N ASP A 205 -26.94 -13.64 -10.45
CA ASP A 205 -28.30 -13.68 -11.04
C ASP A 205 -28.71 -12.34 -11.69
N TRP A 206 -28.06 -11.23 -11.33
CA TRP A 206 -28.22 -9.90 -11.92
C TRP A 206 -26.89 -9.38 -12.48
N PHE A 207 -26.34 -8.25 -12.02
CA PHE A 207 -25.07 -7.73 -12.52
C PHE A 207 -23.88 -8.06 -11.60
N GLY A 208 -22.74 -8.38 -12.22
CA GLY A 208 -21.47 -8.61 -11.52
C GLY A 208 -20.96 -7.35 -10.82
N VAL A 209 -21.05 -6.20 -11.49
CA VAL A 209 -20.86 -4.87 -10.87
C VAL A 209 -21.96 -3.93 -11.31
N TYR A 210 -22.53 -3.21 -10.36
CA TYR A 210 -23.57 -2.21 -10.58
C TYR A 210 -23.12 -0.87 -10.01
N ILE A 211 -23.15 0.19 -10.83
CA ILE A 211 -22.76 1.54 -10.42
C ILE A 211 -23.89 2.50 -10.77
N ARG A 212 -24.36 3.27 -9.79
CA ARG A 212 -25.43 4.25 -9.98
C ARG A 212 -25.10 5.59 -9.35
N THR A 213 -25.20 6.66 -10.15
CA THR A 213 -24.93 8.04 -9.70
C THR A 213 -23.59 8.14 -8.97
N SER A 214 -22.56 7.47 -9.51
CA SER A 214 -21.21 7.45 -8.94
C SER A 214 -20.18 7.46 -10.08
N SER A 215 -19.15 8.26 -9.93
CA SER A 215 -18.23 8.67 -10.98
C SER A 215 -16.77 8.50 -10.55
N ASN A 216 -15.83 8.56 -11.50
CA ASN A 216 -14.40 8.50 -11.23
C ASN A 216 -13.94 7.21 -10.51
N ASN A 217 -14.63 6.08 -10.71
CA ASN A 217 -14.23 4.79 -10.16
C ASN A 217 -13.40 3.99 -11.18
N ASN A 218 -12.51 3.14 -10.68
CA ASN A 218 -11.66 2.27 -11.49
C ASN A 218 -12.07 0.81 -11.34
N LEU A 219 -12.54 0.20 -12.42
CA LEU A 219 -12.78 -1.24 -12.53
C LEU A 219 -11.67 -1.82 -13.40
N THR A 220 -10.71 -2.50 -12.78
CA THR A 220 -9.55 -3.03 -13.51
C THR A 220 -9.24 -4.46 -13.14
N GLN A 221 -8.75 -5.25 -14.09
CA GLN A 221 -8.20 -6.58 -13.77
C GLN A 221 -9.23 -7.56 -13.14
N ASN A 222 -10.53 -7.29 -13.25
CA ASN A 222 -11.56 -8.16 -12.71
C ASN A 222 -11.90 -9.27 -13.69
N ASP A 223 -12.25 -10.41 -13.14
CA ASP A 223 -12.71 -11.56 -13.88
C ASP A 223 -14.22 -11.74 -13.72
N ILE A 224 -14.99 -11.20 -14.67
CA ILE A 224 -16.45 -11.10 -14.62
C ILE A 224 -17.05 -12.08 -15.62
N ARG A 225 -17.50 -13.23 -15.11
CA ARG A 225 -17.90 -14.33 -15.99
C ARG A 225 -19.12 -15.14 -15.57
N ASP A 226 -19.83 -15.67 -16.55
CA ASP A 226 -20.96 -16.57 -16.35
C ASP A 226 -22.07 -15.93 -15.48
N ASN A 227 -22.30 -14.62 -15.64
CA ASN A 227 -23.35 -13.88 -14.93
C ASN A 227 -24.54 -13.55 -15.86
N TYR A 228 -25.68 -13.13 -15.31
CA TYR A 228 -26.73 -12.55 -16.14
C TYR A 228 -26.23 -11.27 -16.83
N GLY A 229 -25.70 -10.33 -16.07
CA GLY A 229 -25.05 -9.11 -16.55
C GLY A 229 -23.61 -9.00 -16.07
N GLY A 230 -22.70 -8.53 -16.93
CA GLY A 230 -21.33 -8.22 -16.55
C GLY A 230 -21.26 -6.97 -15.67
N VAL A 231 -21.52 -5.82 -16.28
CA VAL A 231 -21.63 -4.53 -15.58
C VAL A 231 -22.83 -3.71 -16.03
N GLU A 232 -23.38 -2.90 -15.12
CA GLU A 232 -24.40 -1.89 -15.43
C GLU A 232 -24.05 -0.54 -14.78
N PHE A 233 -24.02 0.51 -15.58
CA PHE A 233 -23.77 1.89 -15.16
C PHE A 233 -25.01 2.76 -15.42
N GLU A 234 -25.51 3.45 -14.38
CA GLU A 234 -26.67 4.33 -14.44
C GLU A 234 -26.34 5.75 -13.95
N SER A 235 -26.52 6.75 -14.82
CA SER A 235 -26.20 8.16 -14.57
C SER A 235 -24.78 8.35 -14.01
N CYS A 236 -23.81 7.66 -14.60
CA CYS A 236 -22.40 7.65 -14.21
C CYS A 236 -21.53 8.34 -15.26
N GLN A 237 -20.40 8.88 -14.84
CA GLN A 237 -19.43 9.54 -15.72
C GLN A 237 -18.00 9.29 -15.26
N ASP A 238 -17.08 9.28 -16.22
CA ASP A 238 -15.64 9.28 -15.97
C ASP A 238 -15.14 8.07 -15.17
N ASN A 239 -15.84 6.93 -15.20
CA ASN A 239 -15.31 5.69 -14.65
C ASN A 239 -14.35 5.04 -15.65
N PHE A 240 -13.27 4.42 -15.18
CA PHE A 240 -12.32 3.69 -16.00
C PHE A 240 -12.54 2.19 -15.88
N VAL A 241 -12.76 1.53 -17.01
CA VAL A 241 -13.02 0.09 -17.11
C VAL A 241 -12.05 -0.51 -18.12
N PHE A 242 -10.95 -1.11 -17.66
CA PHE A 242 -9.94 -1.68 -18.56
C PHE A 242 -9.23 -2.89 -17.93
N ASN A 243 -8.61 -3.74 -18.75
CA ASN A 243 -7.96 -4.98 -18.34
C ASN A 243 -8.89 -5.96 -17.60
N ASN A 244 -10.21 -5.89 -17.79
CA ASN A 244 -11.15 -6.86 -17.23
C ASN A 244 -11.42 -8.00 -18.23
N ASN A 245 -11.82 -9.16 -17.71
CA ASN A 245 -12.35 -10.26 -18.51
C ASN A 245 -13.87 -10.25 -18.45
N PHE A 246 -14.50 -10.07 -19.61
CA PHE A 246 -15.94 -10.22 -19.79
C PHE A 246 -16.22 -11.52 -20.53
N VAL A 247 -16.60 -12.57 -19.80
CA VAL A 247 -16.71 -13.93 -20.38
C VAL A 247 -18.08 -14.55 -20.08
N ASN A 248 -18.80 -15.00 -21.11
CA ASN A 248 -20.07 -15.73 -20.99
C ASN A 248 -21.14 -15.05 -20.11
N ASN A 249 -21.15 -13.72 -20.03
CA ASN A 249 -22.26 -13.01 -19.40
C ASN A 249 -23.43 -12.94 -20.42
N SER A 250 -24.69 -13.01 -19.97
CA SER A 250 -25.83 -12.92 -20.91
C SER A 250 -25.87 -11.54 -21.59
N VAL A 251 -25.46 -10.51 -20.86
CA VAL A 251 -25.16 -9.16 -21.36
C VAL A 251 -23.84 -8.70 -20.73
N HIS A 252 -22.86 -8.28 -21.52
CA HIS A 252 -21.58 -7.81 -20.97
C HIS A 252 -21.69 -6.45 -20.29
N VAL A 253 -22.36 -5.50 -20.93
CA VAL A 253 -22.48 -4.11 -20.47
C VAL A 253 -23.90 -3.59 -20.70
N THR A 254 -24.46 -2.93 -19.70
CA THR A 254 -25.68 -2.11 -19.81
C THR A 254 -25.35 -0.68 -19.41
N LEU A 255 -25.76 0.30 -20.22
CA LEU A 255 -25.54 1.73 -19.94
C LEU A 255 -26.88 2.47 -19.93
N LEU A 256 -27.12 3.23 -18.87
CA LEU A 256 -28.26 4.13 -18.72
C LEU A 256 -27.72 5.53 -18.47
N GLU A 257 -27.80 6.41 -19.46
CA GLU A 257 -27.35 7.82 -19.36
C GLU A 257 -25.92 7.97 -18.81
N SER A 258 -24.99 7.09 -19.25
CA SER A 258 -23.61 7.05 -18.73
C SER A 258 -22.57 7.13 -19.85
N VAL A 259 -21.46 7.82 -19.57
CA VAL A 259 -20.32 8.01 -20.48
C VAL A 259 -19.03 7.79 -19.70
N ASP A 260 -18.32 6.72 -20.04
CA ASP A 260 -17.20 6.19 -19.27
C ASP A 260 -16.06 5.74 -20.21
N PHE A 261 -14.88 5.53 -19.64
CA PHE A 261 -13.68 5.11 -20.37
C PHE A 261 -13.55 3.58 -20.32
N TRP A 262 -13.50 2.94 -21.49
CA TRP A 262 -13.46 1.48 -21.62
C TRP A 262 -12.09 0.93 -22.01
N ASP A 263 -11.09 1.80 -22.02
CA ASP A 263 -9.69 1.50 -22.20
C ASP A 263 -8.85 2.58 -21.49
N ALA A 264 -7.57 2.29 -21.29
CA ALA A 264 -6.61 3.24 -20.73
C ALA A 264 -5.60 3.74 -21.78
N GLY A 265 -5.95 3.65 -23.06
CA GLY A 265 -5.03 3.94 -24.16
C GLY A 265 -3.91 2.91 -24.33
N TYR A 266 -3.14 3.04 -25.41
CA TYR A 266 -1.96 2.22 -25.64
C TYR A 266 -0.79 2.65 -24.73
N PRO A 267 0.00 1.72 -24.15
CA PRO A 267 -0.10 0.26 -24.26
C PRO A 267 -0.89 -0.41 -23.12
N ILE A 268 -1.55 0.36 -22.24
CA ILE A 268 -2.29 -0.18 -21.08
C ILE A 268 -3.55 -0.96 -21.51
N CYS A 269 -4.04 -0.65 -22.71
CA CYS A 269 -5.10 -1.29 -23.47
C CYS A 269 -6.46 -1.34 -22.76
N GLY A 270 -7.40 -2.07 -23.37
CA GLY A 270 -8.80 -2.18 -22.98
C GLY A 270 -9.11 -3.49 -22.29
N ASN A 271 -10.31 -4.01 -22.53
CA ASN A 271 -10.81 -5.22 -21.89
C ASN A 271 -10.77 -6.41 -22.82
N TYR A 272 -10.79 -7.61 -22.24
CA TYR A 272 -11.05 -8.82 -22.99
C TYR A 272 -12.56 -9.08 -23.06
N TRP A 273 -13.05 -9.22 -24.29
CA TRP A 273 -14.46 -9.51 -24.58
C TRP A 273 -14.56 -10.88 -25.25
N ILE A 274 -15.23 -11.84 -24.62
CA ILE A 274 -15.44 -13.12 -25.29
C ILE A 274 -16.21 -12.91 -26.60
N GLY A 275 -15.70 -13.51 -27.68
CA GLY A 275 -16.33 -13.41 -29.00
C GLY A 275 -16.04 -12.11 -29.75
N TYR A 276 -15.15 -11.25 -29.25
CA TYR A 276 -14.50 -10.25 -30.09
C TYR A 276 -13.79 -10.94 -31.26
N ASN A 277 -14.09 -10.49 -32.48
CA ASN A 277 -13.59 -11.09 -33.74
C ASN A 277 -12.75 -10.10 -34.55
N GLY A 278 -12.16 -9.10 -33.89
CA GLY A 278 -11.23 -8.17 -34.54
C GLY A 278 -9.97 -8.87 -35.04
N THR A 279 -9.15 -8.11 -35.77
CA THR A 279 -7.81 -8.55 -36.16
C THR A 279 -6.79 -7.95 -35.23
N ASP A 280 -5.62 -8.58 -35.15
CA ASP A 280 -4.43 -8.04 -34.50
C ASP A 280 -3.28 -8.22 -35.50
N VAL A 281 -3.11 -7.18 -36.31
CA VAL A 281 -2.12 -7.11 -37.41
C VAL A 281 -1.22 -5.90 -37.21
N TYR A 282 -1.70 -4.90 -36.47
CA TYR A 282 -1.03 -3.64 -36.23
C TYR A 282 -0.81 -3.39 -34.73
N SER A 283 0.14 -2.52 -34.44
CA SER A 283 0.55 -2.12 -33.11
C SER A 283 0.59 -0.60 -32.96
N GLY A 284 0.90 -0.15 -31.75
CA GLY A 284 1.15 1.25 -31.43
C GLY A 284 -0.11 2.06 -31.14
N VAL A 285 0.08 3.34 -30.81
CA VAL A 285 -0.97 4.24 -30.29
C VAL A 285 -2.15 4.42 -31.24
N TYR A 286 -1.97 4.21 -32.54
CA TYR A 286 -3.04 4.33 -33.53
C TYR A 286 -3.41 3.01 -34.19
N GLN A 287 -2.87 1.88 -33.70
CA GLN A 287 -3.08 0.55 -34.27
C GLN A 287 -2.86 0.54 -35.79
N ASN A 288 -1.75 1.14 -36.23
CA ASN A 288 -1.41 1.30 -37.65
C ASN A 288 0.05 0.99 -37.99
N GLU A 289 0.86 0.65 -37.00
CA GLU A 289 2.24 0.17 -37.20
C GLU A 289 2.21 -1.33 -37.46
N THR A 290 2.98 -1.87 -38.40
CA THR A 290 2.90 -3.31 -38.71
C THR A 290 3.48 -4.18 -37.60
N GLY A 291 2.71 -5.15 -37.09
CA GLY A 291 3.12 -6.10 -36.07
C GLY A 291 1.99 -6.36 -35.09
N SER A 292 1.81 -7.61 -34.66
CA SER A 292 0.80 -7.97 -33.66
C SER A 292 1.34 -7.80 -32.25
N ASP A 293 0.53 -7.25 -31.35
CA ASP A 293 0.90 -6.96 -29.96
C ASP A 293 -0.10 -7.51 -28.92
N GLY A 294 -1.11 -8.26 -29.36
CA GLY A 294 -2.17 -8.84 -28.52
C GLY A 294 -3.34 -7.89 -28.26
N ILE A 295 -3.33 -6.70 -28.88
CA ILE A 295 -4.42 -5.72 -28.87
C ILE A 295 -5.12 -5.78 -30.23
N GLY A 296 -6.44 -5.66 -30.21
CA GLY A 296 -7.24 -5.66 -31.42
C GLY A 296 -7.16 -4.33 -32.18
N ASP A 297 -6.95 -4.41 -33.49
CA ASP A 297 -6.88 -3.27 -34.42
C ASP A 297 -8.21 -2.53 -34.60
N THR A 298 -9.31 -3.11 -34.10
CA THR A 298 -10.67 -2.62 -34.34
C THR A 298 -11.40 -2.35 -33.04
N ASP A 299 -11.99 -1.17 -32.92
CA ASP A 299 -12.78 -0.78 -31.76
C ASP A 299 -13.85 -1.82 -31.39
N TYR A 300 -13.97 -2.11 -30.09
CA TYR A 300 -15.14 -2.76 -29.54
C TYR A 300 -16.16 -1.70 -29.11
N ILE A 301 -17.20 -1.54 -29.94
CA ILE A 301 -18.22 -0.50 -29.77
C ILE A 301 -19.29 -0.96 -28.78
N ILE A 302 -19.36 -0.31 -27.62
CA ILE A 302 -20.42 -0.54 -26.61
C ILE A 302 -21.59 0.39 -26.88
N SER A 303 -21.32 1.68 -27.11
CA SER A 303 -22.27 2.68 -27.61
C SER A 303 -21.53 3.78 -28.38
N ALA A 304 -22.24 4.82 -28.86
CA ALA A 304 -21.62 5.90 -29.63
C ALA A 304 -20.58 6.72 -28.85
N GLU A 305 -20.70 6.78 -27.52
CA GLU A 305 -19.82 7.55 -26.63
C GLU A 305 -19.00 6.64 -25.70
N ASN A 306 -19.18 5.32 -25.79
CA ASN A 306 -18.52 4.33 -24.96
C ASN A 306 -17.88 3.28 -25.88
N ILE A 307 -16.57 3.40 -26.06
CA ILE A 307 -15.81 2.61 -27.01
C ILE A 307 -14.57 2.12 -26.30
N ASP A 308 -14.30 0.82 -26.41
CA ASP A 308 -13.00 0.25 -26.08
C ASP A 308 -12.18 0.24 -27.38
N HIS A 309 -11.20 1.14 -27.48
CA HIS A 309 -10.36 1.31 -28.67
C HIS A 309 -9.22 0.30 -28.74
N TYR A 310 -8.96 -0.43 -27.65
CA TYR A 310 -7.81 -1.34 -27.54
C TYR A 310 -8.25 -2.67 -26.92
N PRO A 311 -9.27 -3.36 -27.49
CA PRO A 311 -9.76 -4.60 -26.92
C PRO A 311 -8.68 -5.68 -26.94
N LEU A 312 -8.57 -6.46 -25.86
CA LEU A 312 -7.59 -7.53 -25.76
C LEU A 312 -7.97 -8.74 -26.63
N MET A 313 -6.98 -9.32 -27.33
CA MET A 313 -7.18 -10.53 -28.14
C MET A 313 -7.29 -11.81 -27.30
N ASP A 314 -6.61 -11.83 -26.16
CA ASP A 314 -6.60 -12.94 -25.21
C ASP A 314 -7.11 -12.48 -23.84
N PRO A 315 -7.68 -13.38 -23.01
CA PRO A 315 -8.06 -13.04 -21.66
C PRO A 315 -6.92 -12.36 -20.90
N TRP A 316 -7.24 -11.31 -20.16
CA TRP A 316 -6.33 -10.75 -19.19
C TRP A 316 -6.04 -11.79 -18.12
N ILE A 317 -4.86 -12.38 -18.14
CA ILE A 317 -4.45 -13.35 -17.14
C ILE A 317 -3.78 -12.59 -16.00
N LEU A 318 -4.37 -12.68 -14.81
CA LEU A 318 -3.62 -12.44 -13.58
C LEU A 318 -2.53 -13.51 -13.54
N ASP A 319 -1.31 -13.18 -13.96
CA ASP A 319 -0.19 -14.10 -13.87
C ASP A 319 0.19 -14.26 -12.38
N LEU A 320 -0.56 -15.13 -11.70
CA LEU A 320 -0.18 -15.73 -10.42
C LEU A 320 0.85 -16.87 -10.63
N GLY A 321 1.35 -17.05 -11.86
CA GLY A 321 2.39 -18.00 -12.19
C GLY A 321 3.74 -17.51 -11.67
N ALA A 322 4.39 -18.33 -10.85
CA ALA A 322 5.68 -18.10 -10.23
C ALA A 322 6.87 -17.94 -11.22
N GLN A 323 6.64 -17.67 -12.52
CA GLN A 323 7.70 -17.44 -13.49
C GLN A 323 7.76 -15.96 -13.86
N ASN A 324 8.90 -15.33 -13.58
CA ASN A 324 9.19 -13.91 -13.81
C ASN A 324 8.51 -12.94 -12.83
N GLN A 325 8.17 -13.36 -11.62
CA GLN A 325 7.83 -12.43 -10.53
C GLN A 325 8.72 -12.67 -9.32
N ILE A 326 8.83 -11.66 -8.46
CA ILE A 326 9.46 -11.78 -7.15
C ILE A 326 8.50 -11.27 -6.07
N ILE A 327 8.34 -12.05 -5.01
CA ILE A 327 7.56 -11.68 -3.83
C ILE A 327 8.50 -11.50 -2.65
N VAL A 328 8.63 -10.25 -2.21
CA VAL A 328 9.47 -9.85 -1.08
C VAL A 328 8.61 -9.59 0.15
N ALA A 329 9.15 -9.83 1.35
CA ALA A 329 8.45 -9.51 2.58
C ALA A 329 9.32 -8.83 3.64
N TYR A 330 8.76 -7.76 4.21
CA TYR A 330 9.38 -6.94 5.24
C TYR A 330 8.44 -6.76 6.43
N PRO A 331 8.97 -6.42 7.63
CA PRO A 331 8.12 -6.11 8.78
C PRO A 331 7.44 -4.75 8.68
N ARG A 332 7.80 -3.92 7.69
CA ARG A 332 7.31 -2.56 7.47
C ARG A 332 7.04 -2.33 5.98
N LEU A 333 6.30 -1.27 5.68
CA LEU A 333 5.98 -0.82 4.32
C LEU A 333 6.38 0.64 4.12
N PRO A 334 6.40 1.13 2.86
CA PRO A 334 6.64 2.53 2.55
C PRO A 334 5.79 3.47 3.40
N GLY A 335 6.41 4.51 3.95
CA GLY A 335 5.70 5.63 4.57
C GLY A 335 5.16 6.60 3.53
N THR A 336 5.71 6.59 2.32
CA THR A 336 5.35 7.49 1.22
C THR A 336 5.70 6.86 -0.14
N LEU A 337 5.01 7.30 -1.19
CA LEU A 337 5.36 7.02 -2.58
C LEU A 337 6.03 8.22 -3.28
N ASP A 338 6.06 9.38 -2.62
CA ASP A 338 6.64 10.62 -3.17
C ASP A 338 8.12 10.74 -2.79
N PRO A 339 9.02 10.87 -3.79
CA PRO A 339 10.44 11.19 -3.56
C PRO A 339 10.69 12.36 -2.61
N ALA A 340 9.82 13.38 -2.59
CA ALA A 340 10.01 14.57 -1.77
C ALA A 340 9.79 14.35 -0.27
N ALA A 341 9.06 13.31 0.11
CA ALA A 341 8.85 12.91 1.50
C ALA A 341 9.69 11.68 1.90
N CYS A 342 10.42 11.07 0.96
CA CYS A 342 11.13 9.81 1.19
C CYS A 342 12.37 10.01 2.06
N TYR A 343 12.29 9.57 3.32
CA TYR A 343 13.45 9.60 4.24
C TYR A 343 13.64 8.28 5.01
N ASP A 344 13.14 7.19 4.42
CA ASP A 344 13.27 5.84 4.94
C ASP A 344 13.61 4.85 3.82
N THR A 345 14.24 3.73 4.18
CA THR A 345 14.72 2.73 3.22
C THR A 345 13.60 1.93 2.56
N THR A 346 12.42 1.83 3.19
CA THR A 346 11.31 1.02 2.66
C THR A 346 10.61 1.76 1.53
N SER A 347 10.37 3.06 1.71
CA SER A 347 9.89 3.92 0.62
C SER A 347 10.92 4.02 -0.50
N ALA A 348 12.21 4.08 -0.16
CA ALA A 348 13.29 4.14 -1.14
C ALA A 348 13.34 2.91 -2.06
N GLU A 349 13.12 1.71 -1.54
CA GLU A 349 13.06 0.47 -2.34
C GLU A 349 12.03 0.57 -3.46
N LEU A 350 10.82 1.04 -3.15
CA LEU A 350 9.78 1.25 -4.15
C LEU A 350 10.15 2.38 -5.12
N ILE A 351 10.53 3.53 -4.58
CA ILE A 351 10.79 4.76 -5.37
C ILE A 351 11.91 4.54 -6.38
N MET A 352 13.00 3.88 -6.01
CA MET A 352 14.15 3.65 -6.91
C MET A 352 13.87 2.64 -8.03
N ASN A 353 12.76 1.89 -7.97
CA ASN A 353 12.31 1.02 -9.06
C ASN A 353 11.37 1.73 -10.05
N VAL A 354 10.78 2.85 -9.63
CA VAL A 354 9.77 3.60 -10.39
C VAL A 354 10.35 4.90 -10.96
N TYR A 355 11.12 5.62 -10.15
CA TYR A 355 11.78 6.86 -10.51
C TYR A 355 13.28 6.66 -10.67
N GLU A 356 13.91 7.52 -11.46
CA GLU A 356 15.35 7.51 -11.66
C GLU A 356 15.96 8.89 -11.43
N THR A 357 17.23 8.89 -11.07
CA THR A 357 18.07 10.07 -10.81
C THR A 357 18.95 10.41 -12.01
N LEU A 358 19.59 11.59 -11.98
CA LEU A 358 20.55 11.98 -13.03
C LEU A 358 21.78 11.06 -13.10
N ILE A 359 22.24 10.59 -11.96
CA ILE A 359 23.41 9.72 -11.79
C ILE A 359 23.08 8.60 -10.81
N SER A 360 23.79 7.48 -10.88
CA SER A 360 23.67 6.38 -9.91
C SER A 360 25.04 6.04 -9.33
N PHE A 361 25.05 5.26 -8.26
CA PHE A 361 26.27 4.60 -7.80
C PHE A 361 26.72 3.54 -8.81
N ASP A 362 28.03 3.35 -8.92
CA ASP A 362 28.59 2.26 -9.71
C ASP A 362 28.45 0.92 -8.96
N GLU A 363 27.32 0.26 -9.15
CA GLU A 363 26.96 -0.98 -8.45
C GLU A 363 27.06 -0.80 -6.92
N GLU A 364 27.94 -1.56 -6.27
CA GLU A 364 28.14 -1.56 -4.81
C GLU A 364 29.08 -0.44 -4.32
N LYS A 365 29.62 0.39 -5.24
CA LYS A 365 30.63 1.41 -4.89
C LYS A 365 29.98 2.72 -4.43
N THR A 366 30.13 3.03 -3.15
CA THR A 366 29.54 4.23 -2.51
C THR A 366 30.28 5.55 -2.80
N ASP A 367 31.40 5.51 -3.53
CA ASP A 367 32.26 6.65 -3.85
C ASP A 367 32.45 6.87 -5.36
N GLN A 368 31.81 6.05 -6.20
CA GLN A 368 31.87 6.13 -7.65
C GLN A 368 30.48 6.32 -8.22
N PHE A 369 30.37 7.21 -9.21
CA PHE A 369 29.11 7.56 -9.86
C PHE A 369 29.17 7.22 -11.34
N VAL A 370 28.05 6.76 -11.88
CA VAL A 370 27.86 6.48 -13.30
C VAL A 370 26.72 7.32 -13.87
N PRO A 371 26.76 7.66 -15.18
CA PRO A 371 25.65 8.30 -15.86
C PRO A 371 24.37 7.47 -15.78
N HIS A 372 23.23 8.11 -15.55
CA HIS A 372 21.91 7.47 -15.54
C HIS A 372 20.96 8.21 -16.48
N LEU A 373 20.02 9.03 -15.97
CA LEU A 373 19.24 9.96 -16.81
C LEU A 373 20.10 11.07 -17.43
N ALA A 374 21.23 11.40 -16.82
CA ALA A 374 22.28 12.16 -17.48
C ALA A 374 23.20 11.22 -18.27
N THR A 375 23.68 11.66 -19.42
CA THR A 375 24.70 10.97 -20.23
C THR A 375 26.13 11.33 -19.81
N GLY A 376 26.29 12.40 -19.04
CA GLY A 376 27.55 12.86 -18.46
C GLY A 376 27.39 14.19 -17.73
N TRP A 377 28.43 14.60 -17.01
CA TRP A 377 28.44 15.85 -16.26
C TRP A 377 29.81 16.53 -16.23
N SER A 378 29.83 17.81 -15.86
CA SER A 378 31.04 18.58 -15.58
C SER A 378 30.87 19.39 -14.30
N ILE A 379 31.93 19.49 -13.50
CA ILE A 379 31.98 20.31 -12.28
C ILE A 379 32.99 21.44 -12.53
N SER A 380 32.62 22.68 -12.22
CA SER A 380 33.52 23.83 -12.32
C SER A 380 34.72 23.70 -11.38
N SER A 381 35.81 24.40 -11.68
CA SER A 381 37.06 24.31 -10.89
C SER A 381 36.92 24.78 -9.43
N ASP A 382 35.94 25.63 -9.15
CA ASP A 382 35.60 26.09 -7.80
C ASP A 382 34.61 25.15 -7.08
N GLY A 383 34.09 24.12 -7.76
CA GLY A 383 33.14 23.17 -7.18
C GLY A 383 31.74 23.74 -6.94
N LEU A 384 31.39 24.84 -7.60
CA LEU A 384 30.12 25.56 -7.40
C LEU A 384 29.08 25.31 -8.50
N THR A 385 29.48 24.87 -9.69
CA THR A 385 28.58 24.70 -10.82
C THR A 385 28.67 23.27 -11.36
N TYR A 386 27.54 22.56 -11.33
CA TYR A 386 27.40 21.18 -11.78
C TYR A 386 26.50 21.17 -13.01
N THR A 387 27.00 20.76 -14.16
CA THR A 387 26.21 20.71 -15.41
C THR A 387 26.07 19.27 -15.89
N PHE A 388 24.83 18.84 -16.10
CA PHE A 388 24.45 17.49 -16.53
C PHE A 388 23.85 17.54 -17.94
N THR A 389 24.28 16.64 -18.82
CA THR A 389 23.69 16.48 -20.16
C THR A 389 22.58 15.43 -20.11
N ILE A 390 21.34 15.80 -20.41
CA ILE A 390 20.16 14.94 -20.21
C ILE A 390 19.97 14.00 -21.40
N ARG A 391 19.70 12.73 -21.11
CA ARG A 391 19.43 11.67 -22.09
C ARG A 391 18.17 12.00 -22.89
N GLN A 392 18.25 11.79 -24.20
CA GLN A 392 17.14 12.02 -25.13
C GLN A 392 16.33 10.75 -25.35
N GLY A 393 15.03 10.89 -25.63
CA GLY A 393 14.14 9.79 -25.99
C GLY A 393 13.69 8.90 -24.81
N VAL A 394 13.99 9.29 -23.57
CA VAL A 394 13.48 8.59 -22.37
C VAL A 394 11.98 8.87 -22.24
N LYS A 395 11.21 7.83 -21.93
CA LYS A 395 9.77 7.91 -21.68
C LYS A 395 9.47 7.84 -20.19
N PHE A 396 8.52 8.66 -19.75
CA PHE A 396 7.82 8.45 -18.50
C PHE A 396 6.76 7.36 -18.66
N HIS A 397 6.28 6.81 -17.55
CA HIS A 397 5.25 5.76 -17.52
C HIS A 397 3.94 6.16 -18.18
N ASN A 398 3.63 7.45 -18.24
CA ASN A 398 2.46 7.99 -18.95
C ASN A 398 2.70 8.27 -20.45
N GLY A 399 3.86 7.87 -21.01
CA GLY A 399 4.22 8.05 -22.42
C GLY A 399 4.83 9.41 -22.78
N GLU A 400 4.84 10.38 -21.86
CA GLU A 400 5.51 11.66 -22.05
C GLU A 400 7.03 11.47 -22.21
N THR A 401 7.67 12.38 -22.93
CA THR A 401 9.12 12.32 -23.16
C THR A 401 9.83 13.17 -22.14
N LEU A 402 10.87 12.63 -21.49
CA LEU A 402 11.72 13.37 -20.57
C LEU A 402 12.34 14.60 -21.23
N THR A 403 12.20 15.76 -20.60
CA THR A 403 12.83 17.02 -21.01
C THR A 403 13.73 17.57 -19.91
N THR A 404 14.56 18.58 -20.26
CA THR A 404 15.31 19.34 -19.25
C THR A 404 14.40 20.13 -18.31
N GLU A 405 13.16 20.44 -18.73
CA GLU A 405 12.17 21.13 -17.91
C GLU A 405 11.63 20.23 -16.79
N ASP A 406 11.44 18.94 -17.06
CA ASP A 406 11.02 17.97 -16.03
C ASP A 406 12.10 17.82 -14.95
N VAL A 407 13.37 17.81 -15.36
CA VAL A 407 14.51 17.73 -14.43
C VAL A 407 14.59 18.99 -13.56
N GLU A 408 14.53 20.18 -14.16
CA GLU A 408 14.48 21.47 -13.43
C GLU A 408 13.30 21.49 -12.45
N TYR A 409 12.10 21.21 -12.95
CA TYR A 409 10.88 21.14 -12.16
C TYR A 409 10.99 20.18 -10.97
N SER A 410 11.63 19.02 -11.14
CA SER A 410 11.73 18.02 -10.07
C SER A 410 12.55 18.52 -8.87
N PHE A 411 13.69 19.16 -9.13
CA PHE A 411 14.52 19.74 -8.07
C PHE A 411 13.86 20.97 -7.42
N GLU A 412 13.22 21.81 -8.23
CA GLU A 412 12.45 22.96 -7.73
C GLU A 412 11.27 22.50 -6.88
N ARG A 413 10.48 21.53 -7.36
CA ARG A 413 9.35 20.92 -6.65
C ARG A 413 9.79 20.37 -5.31
N PHE A 414 10.90 19.63 -5.27
CA PHE A 414 11.46 19.09 -4.04
C PHE A 414 11.71 20.18 -2.99
N MET A 415 12.33 21.29 -3.41
CA MET A 415 12.58 22.43 -2.53
C MET A 415 11.32 23.24 -2.21
N VAL A 416 10.39 23.39 -3.15
CA VAL A 416 9.10 24.08 -2.96
C VAL A 416 8.27 23.37 -1.91
N LEU A 417 8.14 22.04 -2.01
CA LEU A 417 7.36 21.25 -1.06
C LEU A 417 7.94 21.32 0.35
N ASP A 418 9.27 21.29 0.50
CA ASP A 418 10.00 21.39 1.80
C ASP A 418 9.28 20.59 2.89
N ILE A 419 8.97 19.32 2.60
CA ILE A 419 8.15 18.48 3.48
C ILE A 419 8.75 18.50 4.88
N SER A 420 7.91 18.75 5.89
CA SER A 420 8.36 18.77 7.29
C SER A 420 8.92 17.41 7.67
N ASP A 421 10.07 17.40 8.33
CA ASP A 421 10.89 16.21 8.63
C ASP A 421 11.43 15.45 7.40
N GLY A 422 11.31 16.04 6.21
CA GLY A 422 11.82 15.51 4.95
C GLY A 422 13.28 15.87 4.66
N PRO A 423 13.86 15.29 3.59
CA PRO A 423 15.28 15.44 3.26
C PRO A 423 15.64 16.77 2.57
N ALA A 424 14.71 17.72 2.43
CA ALA A 424 14.90 18.96 1.66
C ALA A 424 16.14 19.78 2.07
N TRP A 425 16.50 19.71 3.35
CA TRP A 425 17.71 20.34 3.90
C TRP A 425 18.99 19.99 3.11
N MET A 426 19.06 18.81 2.51
CA MET A 426 20.21 18.36 1.72
C MET A 426 20.44 19.18 0.44
N PHE A 427 19.40 19.85 -0.06
CA PHE A 427 19.49 20.80 -1.16
C PHE A 427 19.60 22.23 -0.65
N TYR A 428 18.86 22.57 0.40
CA TYR A 428 18.91 23.91 0.98
C TYR A 428 20.30 24.27 1.52
N GLU A 429 21.02 23.33 2.12
CA GLU A 429 22.35 23.60 2.70
C GLU A 429 23.38 23.99 1.63
N PRO A 430 23.62 23.19 0.57
CA PRO A 430 24.61 23.54 -0.45
C PRO A 430 24.17 24.68 -1.38
N LEU A 431 22.87 24.87 -1.61
CA LEU A 431 22.35 25.88 -2.53
C LEU A 431 22.13 27.24 -1.87
N PHE A 432 21.85 27.30 -0.57
CA PHE A 432 21.45 28.55 0.11
C PHE A 432 22.08 28.77 1.49
N ASP A 433 22.88 27.83 2.00
CA ASP A 433 23.48 27.87 3.34
C ASP A 433 22.44 27.96 4.49
N VAL A 434 21.27 27.33 4.28
CA VAL A 434 20.19 27.18 5.27
C VAL A 434 19.67 25.74 5.26
N PHE A 435 18.81 25.34 6.21
CA PHE A 435 18.30 23.96 6.32
C PHE A 435 16.86 23.78 5.82
N GLY A 436 16.26 24.80 5.21
CA GLY A 436 14.90 24.75 4.69
C GLY A 436 14.42 26.09 4.16
N SER A 437 13.17 26.13 3.70
CA SER A 437 12.55 27.33 3.10
C SER A 437 12.25 28.45 4.11
N ARG A 438 12.14 28.11 5.40
CA ARG A 438 11.65 29.00 6.47
C ARG A 438 12.50 28.96 7.73
N ASP A 439 12.49 30.07 8.48
CA ASP A 439 13.05 30.16 9.84
C ASP A 439 12.14 29.48 10.90
N ALA A 440 12.55 29.53 12.17
CA ALA A 440 11.81 28.94 13.29
C ALA A 440 10.46 29.62 13.54
N GLU A 441 10.34 30.89 13.18
CA GLU A 441 9.13 31.71 13.27
C GLU A 441 8.18 31.48 12.08
N GLY A 442 8.64 30.76 11.03
CA GLY A 442 7.86 30.41 9.85
C GLY A 442 7.95 31.43 8.70
N HIS A 443 8.82 32.44 8.78
CA HIS A 443 9.07 33.37 7.69
C HIS A 443 9.92 32.72 6.60
N PHE A 444 9.61 33.03 5.33
CA PHE A 444 10.44 32.59 4.21
C PHE A 444 11.81 33.25 4.25
N ILE A 445 12.86 32.43 4.24
CA ILE A 445 14.26 32.84 4.18
C ILE A 445 14.91 32.52 2.82
N VAL A 446 14.22 31.71 2.00
CA VAL A 446 14.54 31.46 0.58
C VAL A 446 13.29 31.74 -0.24
N THR A 447 13.44 32.55 -1.28
CA THR A 447 12.35 32.91 -2.21
C THR A 447 12.27 31.93 -3.38
N GLY A 448 11.10 31.82 -4.00
CA GLY A 448 10.93 31.02 -5.21
C GLY A 448 11.90 31.40 -6.33
N GLN A 449 12.19 32.69 -6.52
CA GLN A 449 13.18 33.15 -7.50
C GLN A 449 14.61 32.70 -7.17
N GLN A 450 14.96 32.55 -5.88
CA GLN A 450 16.26 31.98 -5.51
C GLN A 450 16.33 30.48 -5.85
N ILE A 451 15.22 29.75 -5.68
CA ILE A 451 15.11 28.35 -6.08
C ILE A 451 15.26 28.21 -7.60
N ASP A 452 14.51 28.99 -8.37
CA ASP A 452 14.58 29.11 -9.84
C ASP A 452 16.01 29.40 -10.32
N ASN A 453 16.70 30.35 -9.67
CA ASN A 453 18.07 30.70 -10.06
C ASN A 453 19.11 29.63 -9.68
N ALA A 454 18.81 28.75 -8.74
CA ALA A 454 19.72 27.70 -8.30
C ALA A 454 19.77 26.52 -9.28
N ILE A 455 18.71 26.32 -10.08
CA ILE A 455 18.59 25.26 -11.07
C ILE A 455 18.26 25.91 -12.42
N THR A 456 19.20 25.89 -13.36
CA THR A 456 19.01 26.51 -14.67
C THR A 456 19.15 25.46 -15.77
N ARG A 457 18.48 25.64 -16.90
CA ARG A 457 18.58 24.71 -18.03
C ARG A 457 18.74 25.37 -19.39
N ASN A 458 19.13 24.56 -20.37
CA ASN A 458 18.91 24.80 -21.80
C ASN A 458 18.24 23.56 -22.43
N GLU A 459 18.19 23.46 -23.76
CA GLU A 459 17.54 22.34 -24.45
C GLU A 459 18.13 20.96 -24.10
N ALA A 460 19.43 20.88 -23.76
CA ALA A 460 20.14 19.61 -23.57
C ALA A 460 20.72 19.42 -22.17
N THR A 461 20.93 20.49 -21.40
CA THR A 461 21.61 20.42 -20.10
C THR A 461 20.82 21.08 -18.98
N VAL A 462 20.98 20.53 -17.77
CA VAL A 462 20.58 21.16 -16.52
C VAL A 462 21.82 21.48 -15.70
N THR A 463 21.86 22.66 -15.11
CA THR A 463 22.97 23.19 -14.32
C THR A 463 22.48 23.57 -12.93
N ILE A 464 23.18 23.07 -11.90
CA ILE A 464 22.90 23.33 -10.50
C ILE A 464 24.01 24.22 -9.91
N HIS A 465 23.62 25.30 -9.22
CA HIS A 465 24.52 26.33 -8.70
C HIS A 465 24.54 26.34 -7.17
N LEU A 466 25.69 25.96 -6.60
CA LEU A 466 25.92 25.94 -5.15
C LEU A 466 26.49 27.28 -4.68
N THR A 467 26.23 27.61 -3.42
CA THR A 467 26.83 28.78 -2.75
C THR A 467 28.16 28.46 -2.07
N LYS A 468 28.44 27.18 -1.84
CA LYS A 468 29.70 26.69 -1.25
C LYS A 468 30.10 25.33 -1.86
N PRO A 469 31.39 25.00 -1.97
CA PRO A 469 31.81 23.66 -2.36
C PRO A 469 31.28 22.63 -1.35
N TYR A 470 30.58 21.62 -1.83
CA TYR A 470 29.91 20.63 -0.97
C TYR A 470 30.25 19.20 -1.43
N PRO A 471 31.29 18.57 -0.85
CA PRO A 471 31.77 17.25 -1.30
C PRO A 471 30.69 16.14 -1.35
N PRO A 472 29.70 16.08 -0.45
CA PRO A 472 28.65 15.06 -0.51
C PRO A 472 27.62 15.25 -1.64
N PHE A 473 27.66 16.34 -2.41
CA PHE A 473 26.57 16.70 -3.31
C PHE A 473 26.29 15.65 -4.39
N MET A 474 27.32 15.01 -4.93
CA MET A 474 27.14 13.91 -5.89
C MET A 474 26.44 12.69 -5.27
N GLN A 475 26.66 12.41 -3.97
CA GLN A 475 25.94 11.35 -3.26
C GLN A 475 24.46 11.70 -3.08
N ILE A 476 24.16 12.97 -2.79
CA ILE A 476 22.78 13.47 -2.69
C ILE A 476 22.05 13.30 -4.03
N LEU A 477 22.72 13.60 -5.15
CA LEU A 477 22.17 13.47 -6.50
C LEU A 477 21.92 12.02 -6.95
N ALA A 478 22.52 11.04 -6.29
CA ALA A 478 22.38 9.61 -6.60
C ALA A 478 21.29 8.90 -5.79
N GLN A 479 20.47 9.63 -5.03
CA GLN A 479 19.50 9.10 -4.07
C GLN A 479 18.07 9.54 -4.39
N THR A 480 17.09 8.92 -3.72
CA THR A 480 15.65 9.05 -3.99
C THR A 480 15.13 10.47 -4.09
N TRP A 481 15.53 11.36 -3.20
CA TRP A 481 15.13 12.78 -3.20
C TRP A 481 15.61 13.58 -4.43
N SER A 482 16.47 12.98 -5.26
CA SER A 482 16.93 13.53 -6.54
C SER A 482 16.26 12.86 -7.75
N SER A 483 15.16 12.14 -7.52
CA SER A 483 14.33 11.53 -8.56
C SER A 483 13.79 12.57 -9.52
N VAL A 484 13.69 12.21 -10.80
CA VAL A 484 13.06 13.03 -11.83
C VAL A 484 11.61 12.59 -12.03
N LEU A 485 10.69 13.54 -11.99
CA LEU A 485 9.25 13.38 -12.13
C LEU A 485 8.75 14.03 -13.43
N CYS A 486 7.63 13.53 -13.95
CA CYS A 486 6.95 14.17 -15.09
C CYS A 486 6.20 15.42 -14.62
N LYS A 487 6.64 16.61 -15.08
CA LYS A 487 6.01 17.88 -14.69
C LYS A 487 4.52 17.90 -15.03
N LYS A 488 4.17 17.50 -16.25
CA LYS A 488 2.78 17.51 -16.72
C LYS A 488 1.89 16.64 -15.84
N TRP A 489 2.32 15.41 -15.55
CA TRP A 489 1.59 14.50 -14.67
C TRP A 489 1.43 15.08 -13.25
N CYS A 490 2.49 15.65 -12.66
CA CYS A 490 2.39 16.30 -11.36
C CYS A 490 1.32 17.41 -11.36
N ILE A 491 1.25 18.23 -12.40
CA ILE A 491 0.23 19.27 -12.53
C ILE A 491 -1.18 18.68 -12.67
N GLU A 492 -1.34 17.61 -13.45
CA GLU A 492 -2.62 16.92 -13.64
C GLU A 492 -3.16 16.34 -12.32
N ILE A 493 -2.28 15.83 -11.47
CA ILE A 493 -2.63 15.37 -10.13
C ILE A 493 -2.60 16.51 -9.09
N GLY A 494 -2.82 17.76 -9.48
CA GLY A 494 -3.03 18.87 -8.54
C GLY A 494 -1.81 19.29 -7.70
N ASP A 495 -0.60 18.85 -8.07
CA ASP A 495 0.64 19.25 -7.42
C ASP A 495 1.08 20.68 -7.81
N TRP A 496 2.26 21.11 -7.38
CA TRP A 496 2.79 22.43 -7.68
C TRP A 496 2.80 22.70 -9.20
N PRO A 497 2.17 23.78 -9.68
CA PRO A 497 1.98 24.04 -11.11
C PRO A 497 3.26 24.43 -11.86
N GLY A 498 4.42 24.46 -11.19
CA GLY A 498 5.67 24.96 -11.76
C GLY A 498 5.65 26.47 -12.00
N THR A 499 4.88 27.22 -11.20
CA THR A 499 4.81 28.69 -11.28
C THR A 499 5.07 29.35 -9.94
N TRP A 500 5.79 30.47 -9.98
CA TRP A 500 6.26 31.19 -8.80
C TRP A 500 5.25 32.16 -8.19
N ASN A 501 4.10 32.40 -8.82
CA ASN A 501 3.11 33.35 -8.25
C ASN A 501 2.45 32.81 -6.98
N ASN A 502 2.27 31.48 -6.88
CA ASN A 502 1.53 30.82 -5.80
C ASN A 502 2.28 29.62 -5.19
N TRP A 503 3.60 29.50 -5.42
CA TRP A 503 4.39 28.37 -4.92
C TRP A 503 4.30 28.19 -3.40
N THR A 504 4.12 29.29 -2.66
CA THR A 504 3.98 29.26 -1.19
C THR A 504 2.77 28.48 -0.69
N LEU A 505 1.75 28.24 -1.53
CA LEU A 505 0.58 27.40 -1.20
C LEU A 505 0.95 25.91 -1.13
N TYR A 506 2.00 25.49 -1.83
CA TYR A 506 2.45 24.10 -1.91
C TYR A 506 3.59 23.81 -0.93
N ASN A 507 4.12 24.84 -0.28
CA ASN A 507 5.19 24.71 0.70
C ASN A 507 4.65 24.17 2.03
N ARG A 508 5.29 23.13 2.57
CA ARG A 508 4.91 22.45 3.82
C ARG A 508 3.41 22.10 3.84
N PRO A 509 2.93 21.26 2.91
CA PRO A 509 1.50 21.07 2.62
C PRO A 509 0.67 20.66 3.86
N TYR A 510 1.21 19.85 4.77
CA TYR A 510 0.55 19.50 6.03
C TYR A 510 0.33 20.71 6.96
N LYS A 511 1.32 21.60 7.06
CA LYS A 511 1.21 22.83 7.84
C LYS A 511 0.19 23.77 7.19
N THR A 512 0.22 23.87 5.86
CA THR A 512 -0.71 24.70 5.09
C THR A 512 -2.16 24.23 5.21
N ALA A 513 -2.42 22.91 5.21
CA ALA A 513 -3.75 22.35 5.45
C ALA A 513 -4.29 22.75 6.84
N ILE A 514 -3.42 22.69 7.86
CA ILE A 514 -3.74 23.08 9.24
C ILE A 514 -3.98 24.60 9.33
N GLU A 515 -3.10 25.41 8.74
CA GLU A 515 -3.20 26.88 8.73
C GLU A 515 -4.47 27.37 7.99
N ASN A 516 -4.86 26.68 6.91
CA ASN A 516 -6.02 27.03 6.10
C ASN A 516 -7.31 26.28 6.47
N GLN A 517 -7.27 25.41 7.48
CA GLN A 517 -8.41 24.57 7.91
C GLN A 517 -9.05 23.77 6.76
N THR A 518 -8.26 23.31 5.80
CA THR A 518 -8.76 22.49 4.70
C THR A 518 -8.77 21.02 5.10
N THR A 519 -9.75 20.25 4.58
CA THR A 519 -9.84 18.80 4.81
C THR A 519 -8.82 18.01 3.99
N GLU A 520 -8.24 18.63 2.96
CA GLU A 520 -7.17 18.05 2.15
C GLU A 520 -6.00 19.05 2.01
N PRO A 521 -4.75 18.60 2.16
CA PRO A 521 -3.59 19.41 1.83
C PRO A 521 -3.52 19.65 0.32
N PRO A 522 -3.22 20.87 -0.17
CA PRO A 522 -2.72 21.06 -1.53
C PRO A 522 -1.33 20.41 -1.60
N GLY A 523 -1.29 19.13 -1.94
CA GLY A 523 -0.09 18.31 -1.84
C GLY A 523 -0.28 16.92 -2.45
N PRO A 524 0.83 16.17 -2.64
CA PRO A 524 0.90 14.99 -3.51
C PRO A 524 -0.12 13.93 -3.10
N HIS A 525 -0.98 13.52 -4.05
CA HIS A 525 -1.88 12.39 -3.85
C HIS A 525 -1.06 11.12 -3.60
N LEU A 526 -1.23 10.54 -2.41
CA LEU A 526 -0.31 9.56 -1.80
C LEU A 526 -0.29 8.16 -2.45
N ASN A 527 -1.01 7.95 -3.55
CA ASN A 527 -1.30 6.61 -4.08
C ASN A 527 -0.98 6.42 -5.59
N ALA A 528 -0.28 7.36 -6.24
CA ALA A 528 0.08 7.23 -7.64
C ALA A 528 1.56 7.59 -7.87
N MET A 529 2.16 7.02 -8.91
CA MET A 529 3.55 7.27 -9.28
C MET A 529 3.68 7.33 -10.80
N CYS A 530 4.55 8.21 -11.30
CA CYS A 530 4.87 8.34 -12.72
C CYS A 530 6.34 8.73 -12.90
N GLY A 531 7.19 7.73 -13.10
CA GLY A 531 8.63 7.91 -13.27
C GLY A 531 9.12 7.43 -14.63
N THR A 532 10.43 7.30 -14.77
CA THR A 532 11.10 6.79 -15.99
C THR A 532 11.70 5.39 -15.79
N GLY A 533 11.61 4.86 -14.56
CA GLY A 533 12.27 3.64 -14.14
C GLY A 533 11.67 2.38 -14.76
N PRO A 534 12.30 1.22 -14.50
CA PRO A 534 11.92 -0.05 -15.11
C PRO A 534 10.54 -0.53 -14.69
N TYR A 535 9.97 -0.11 -13.56
CA TYR A 535 8.65 -0.60 -13.16
C TYR A 535 7.66 0.54 -12.91
N MET A 536 6.39 0.27 -13.17
CA MET A 536 5.25 1.14 -12.89
C MET A 536 4.52 0.65 -11.65
N LEU A 537 3.92 1.55 -10.88
CA LEU A 537 3.03 1.15 -9.80
C LEU A 537 1.79 0.45 -10.39
N ASP A 538 1.54 -0.79 -10.00
CA ASP A 538 0.31 -1.51 -10.34
C ASP A 538 -0.76 -1.23 -9.28
N TYR A 539 -0.42 -1.47 -8.02
CA TYR A 539 -1.29 -1.12 -6.90
C TYR A 539 -0.49 -0.88 -5.61
N TYR A 540 -1.07 -0.09 -4.72
CA TYR A 540 -0.60 0.08 -3.35
C TYR A 540 -1.75 -0.13 -2.36
N GLN A 541 -1.63 -1.14 -1.51
CA GLN A 541 -2.52 -1.37 -0.37
C GLN A 541 -1.83 -0.86 0.89
N ILE A 542 -2.26 0.32 1.35
CA ILE A 542 -1.66 1.01 2.51
C ILE A 542 -1.59 0.06 3.71
N GLY A 543 -0.39 -0.12 4.25
CA GLY A 543 -0.16 -0.96 5.43
C GLY A 543 -0.20 -2.47 5.19
N VAL A 544 -0.48 -2.94 3.97
CA VAL A 544 -0.57 -4.38 3.63
C VAL A 544 0.49 -4.82 2.61
N GLU A 545 0.50 -4.23 1.42
CA GLU A 545 1.42 -4.59 0.34
C GLU A 545 1.46 -3.56 -0.80
N TRP A 546 2.46 -3.64 -1.66
CA TRP A 546 2.48 -2.95 -2.95
C TRP A 546 2.93 -3.89 -4.06
N SER A 547 2.54 -3.57 -5.29
CA SER A 547 3.03 -4.25 -6.48
C SER A 547 3.45 -3.27 -7.56
N LEU A 548 4.55 -3.62 -8.23
CA LEU A 548 5.05 -2.97 -9.42
C LEU A 548 4.97 -3.92 -10.61
N VAL A 549 4.76 -3.38 -11.80
CA VAL A 549 4.74 -4.12 -13.08
C VAL A 549 5.76 -3.54 -14.05
N LYS A 550 6.35 -4.39 -14.88
CA LYS A 550 7.35 -4.02 -15.87
C LYS A 550 6.85 -2.91 -16.81
N PHE A 551 7.66 -1.87 -16.97
CA PHE A 551 7.47 -0.83 -17.98
C PHE A 551 8.11 -1.27 -19.31
N ASN A 552 7.29 -1.53 -20.33
CA ASN A 552 7.76 -2.08 -21.60
C ASN A 552 8.72 -1.14 -22.35
N ASP A 553 8.49 0.17 -22.27
CA ASP A 553 9.30 1.19 -22.97
C ASP A 553 10.49 1.69 -22.13
N TYR A 554 10.92 0.90 -21.13
CA TYR A 554 12.06 1.26 -20.31
C TYR A 554 13.32 1.46 -21.16
N TRP A 555 13.89 2.66 -21.09
CA TRP A 555 15.00 3.09 -21.94
C TRP A 555 16.30 2.30 -21.68
N GLY A 556 16.47 1.73 -20.48
CA GLY A 556 17.60 0.86 -20.15
C GLY A 556 17.51 -0.52 -20.82
N GLY A 557 16.36 -0.84 -21.41
CA GLY A 557 16.06 -2.13 -22.05
C GLY A 557 15.80 -3.24 -21.04
N TRP A 558 15.34 -4.37 -21.56
CA TRP A 558 15.04 -5.57 -20.76
C TRP A 558 15.91 -6.75 -21.18
N PRO A 559 16.34 -7.59 -20.23
CA PRO A 559 16.84 -8.92 -20.55
C PRO A 559 15.80 -9.72 -21.35
N ALA A 560 16.25 -10.76 -22.07
CA ALA A 560 15.33 -11.62 -22.80
C ALA A 560 14.33 -12.29 -21.85
N PRO A 561 13.04 -12.47 -22.23
CA PRO A 561 12.07 -13.19 -21.40
C PRO A 561 12.59 -14.57 -20.96
N GLY A 562 12.46 -14.89 -19.68
CA GLY A 562 12.94 -16.14 -19.08
C GLY A 562 14.46 -16.19 -18.81
N SER A 563 15.20 -15.10 -19.03
CA SER A 563 16.61 -14.99 -18.64
C SER A 563 16.76 -14.41 -17.22
N ASN A 564 17.91 -14.64 -16.58
CA ASN A 564 18.21 -14.07 -15.27
C ASN A 564 18.10 -12.53 -15.31
N GLY A 565 17.34 -11.96 -14.39
CA GLY A 565 17.09 -10.52 -14.30
C GLY A 565 15.85 -10.03 -15.06
N PHE A 566 15.15 -10.91 -15.80
CA PHE A 566 13.84 -10.57 -16.34
C PHE A 566 12.75 -10.83 -15.30
N LEU A 567 12.14 -9.76 -14.79
CA LEU A 567 10.96 -9.81 -13.93
C LEU A 567 9.85 -8.96 -14.55
N GLN A 568 8.64 -9.51 -14.62
CA GLN A 568 7.43 -8.82 -15.02
C GLN A 568 6.75 -8.11 -13.85
N ARG A 569 6.92 -8.64 -12.62
CA ARG A 569 6.25 -8.13 -11.43
C ARG A 569 7.13 -8.21 -10.19
N VAL A 570 7.05 -7.18 -9.36
CA VAL A 570 7.68 -7.13 -8.03
C VAL A 570 6.57 -6.85 -7.03
N THR A 571 6.38 -7.72 -6.05
CA THR A 571 5.37 -7.54 -5.00
C THR A 571 6.05 -7.53 -3.64
N SER A 572 5.72 -6.55 -2.81
CA SER A 572 6.23 -6.45 -1.44
C SER A 572 5.10 -6.54 -0.43
N LYS A 573 5.23 -7.45 0.55
CA LYS A 573 4.21 -7.72 1.57
C LYS A 573 4.70 -7.32 2.97
N LYS A 574 3.82 -6.74 3.77
CA LYS A 574 4.05 -6.55 5.21
C LYS A 574 3.76 -7.84 5.96
N ILE A 575 4.81 -8.48 6.47
CA ILE A 575 4.67 -9.63 7.37
C ILE A 575 5.53 -9.34 8.59
N GLU A 576 4.92 -8.87 9.68
CA GLU A 576 5.65 -8.42 10.87
C GLU A 576 6.19 -9.59 11.69
N ASN A 577 5.36 -10.62 11.92
CA ASN A 577 5.72 -11.79 12.72
C ASN A 577 6.84 -12.61 12.05
N TRP A 578 7.97 -12.75 12.73
CA TRP A 578 9.12 -13.50 12.23
C TRP A 578 8.80 -14.96 11.91
N GLY A 579 8.06 -15.65 12.79
CA GLY A 579 7.71 -17.06 12.60
C GLY A 579 6.89 -17.29 11.33
N VAL A 580 5.90 -16.43 11.09
CA VAL A 580 5.07 -16.48 9.87
C VAL A 580 5.92 -16.19 8.63
N ARG A 581 6.68 -15.09 8.63
CA ARG A 581 7.52 -14.68 7.49
C ARG A 581 8.55 -15.76 7.14
N LYS A 582 9.21 -16.33 8.13
CA LYS A 582 10.17 -17.43 7.96
C LYS A 582 9.49 -18.67 7.37
N ASN A 583 8.36 -19.11 7.91
CA ASN A 583 7.69 -20.33 7.42
C ASN A 583 7.24 -20.16 5.97
N MET A 584 6.64 -19.02 5.61
CA MET A 584 6.26 -18.73 4.24
C MET A 584 7.47 -18.73 3.28
N PHE A 585 8.60 -18.17 3.70
CA PHE A 585 9.84 -18.20 2.92
C PHE A 585 10.41 -19.62 2.75
N LEU A 586 10.48 -20.42 3.83
CA LEU A 586 10.96 -21.80 3.78
C LEU A 586 10.04 -22.71 2.93
N GLU A 587 8.75 -22.38 2.85
CA GLU A 587 7.76 -23.07 2.02
C GLU A 587 7.78 -22.61 0.55
N GLY A 588 8.62 -21.64 0.19
CA GLY A 588 8.72 -21.10 -1.18
C GLY A 588 7.57 -20.17 -1.57
N GLN A 589 6.81 -19.64 -0.61
CA GLN A 589 5.77 -18.63 -0.86
C GLN A 589 6.32 -17.21 -0.96
N LEU A 590 7.56 -16.99 -0.50
CA LEU A 590 8.30 -15.72 -0.57
C LEU A 590 9.67 -15.99 -1.19
N ASP A 591 10.19 -15.05 -1.96
CA ASP A 591 11.48 -15.14 -2.65
C ASP A 591 12.59 -14.38 -1.92
N HIS A 592 12.24 -13.35 -1.16
CA HIS A 592 13.17 -12.55 -0.38
C HIS A 592 12.54 -12.07 0.93
N ILE A 593 13.29 -12.14 2.03
CA ILE A 593 12.83 -11.68 3.33
C ILE A 593 13.93 -10.95 4.10
N GLN A 594 13.53 -9.98 4.93
CA GLN A 594 14.41 -9.47 5.98
C GLN A 594 14.46 -10.45 7.16
N VAL A 595 15.69 -10.86 7.50
CA VAL A 595 16.00 -11.76 8.61
C VAL A 595 16.56 -10.95 9.78
N PRO A 596 15.98 -11.05 10.99
CA PRO A 596 16.58 -10.44 12.19
C PRO A 596 17.97 -11.01 12.45
N THR A 597 18.95 -10.16 12.81
CA THR A 597 20.32 -10.59 13.11
C THR A 597 20.39 -11.72 14.14
N THR A 598 19.51 -11.69 15.15
CA THR A 598 19.43 -12.71 16.21
C THR A 598 18.85 -14.05 15.74
N ALA A 599 18.24 -14.11 14.55
CA ALA A 599 17.52 -15.26 14.02
C ALA A 599 18.17 -15.83 12.74
N ILE A 600 19.33 -15.30 12.33
CA ILE A 600 20.01 -15.71 11.10
C ILE A 600 20.37 -17.20 11.09
N ASP A 601 20.66 -17.80 12.26
CA ASP A 601 20.95 -19.23 12.39
C ASP A 601 19.73 -20.12 12.08
N GLU A 602 18.51 -19.58 12.07
CA GLU A 602 17.30 -20.33 11.71
C GLU A 602 17.15 -20.53 10.19
N VAL A 603 17.82 -19.71 9.37
CA VAL A 603 17.75 -19.74 7.90
C VAL A 603 19.08 -20.15 7.24
N LEU A 604 20.21 -19.93 7.92
CA LEU A 604 21.52 -20.29 7.40
C LEU A 604 21.63 -21.79 7.10
N GLY A 605 22.08 -22.11 5.88
CA GLY A 605 22.29 -23.50 5.46
C GLY A 605 21.02 -24.26 5.10
N GLN A 606 19.84 -23.63 5.11
CA GLN A 606 18.62 -24.26 4.66
C GLN A 606 18.68 -24.58 3.14
N PRO A 607 18.17 -25.74 2.69
CA PRO A 607 18.19 -26.11 1.28
C PRO A 607 17.48 -25.09 0.39
N GLY A 608 18.07 -24.76 -0.76
CA GLY A 608 17.47 -23.84 -1.73
C GLY A 608 17.55 -22.35 -1.37
N ILE A 609 18.13 -22.01 -0.21
CA ILE A 609 18.21 -20.63 0.26
C ILE A 609 19.61 -20.08 0.07
N ARG A 610 19.70 -18.92 -0.58
CA ARG A 610 20.91 -18.12 -0.67
C ARG A 610 20.92 -17.08 0.43
N CYS A 611 21.81 -17.22 1.40
CA CYS A 611 22.07 -16.18 2.40
C CYS A 611 23.29 -15.36 1.99
N VAL A 612 23.12 -14.03 1.93
CA VAL A 612 24.25 -13.09 1.80
C VAL A 612 24.61 -12.63 3.21
N TYR A 613 25.61 -13.27 3.81
CA TYR A 613 25.98 -13.03 5.21
C TYR A 613 27.45 -13.40 5.47
N PRO A 614 28.22 -12.55 6.18
CA PRO A 614 27.88 -11.17 6.53
C PRO A 614 27.85 -10.27 5.29
N LEU A 615 26.93 -9.30 5.25
CA LEU A 615 26.93 -8.24 4.25
C LEU A 615 27.51 -6.99 4.90
N GLU A 616 28.61 -6.46 4.36
CA GLU A 616 29.17 -5.21 4.85
C GLU A 616 28.19 -4.05 4.55
N GLN A 617 27.91 -3.23 5.55
CA GLN A 617 26.96 -2.11 5.44
C GLN A 617 27.61 -0.81 5.91
N LEU A 618 27.37 0.27 5.17
CA LEU A 618 27.68 1.62 5.61
C LEU A 618 26.52 2.16 6.45
N SER A 619 26.39 1.66 7.68
CA SER A 619 25.35 2.06 8.61
C SER A 619 25.96 2.49 9.95
N CYS A 620 25.40 3.54 10.55
CA CYS A 620 25.80 4.02 11.86
C CYS A 620 24.58 4.08 12.78
N PHE A 621 24.61 3.28 13.85
CA PHE A 621 23.62 3.37 14.92
C PHE A 621 24.12 4.33 16.00
N ALA A 622 23.36 5.39 16.25
CA ALA A 622 23.68 6.39 17.27
C ALA A 622 22.49 6.64 18.20
N MET A 623 22.76 6.80 19.50
CA MET A 623 21.80 7.33 20.46
C MET A 623 22.05 8.82 20.64
N PHE A 624 21.09 9.65 20.22
CA PHE A 624 21.21 11.09 20.30
C PHE A 624 20.71 11.63 21.64
N PHE A 625 21.65 12.04 22.49
CA PHE A 625 21.37 12.76 23.74
C PHE A 625 21.62 14.25 23.59
N THR A 626 21.41 14.83 22.41
CA THR A 626 21.75 16.25 22.12
C THR A 626 20.53 17.15 22.01
N PHE A 627 19.33 16.58 22.12
CA PHE A 627 18.06 17.29 21.98
C PHE A 627 17.36 17.43 23.32
N ASN A 628 16.54 18.47 23.47
CA ASN A 628 15.62 18.56 24.59
C ASN A 628 14.60 17.42 24.49
N ILE A 629 14.25 16.84 25.64
CA ILE A 629 13.17 15.87 25.75
C ILE A 629 11.87 16.60 25.42
N SER A 630 11.10 16.06 24.47
CA SER A 630 9.80 16.61 24.10
C SER A 630 8.92 16.80 25.34
N THR A 631 8.34 17.99 25.51
CA THR A 631 7.46 18.32 26.65
C THR A 631 6.17 17.49 26.66
N SER A 632 5.82 16.89 25.53
CA SER A 632 4.70 15.95 25.39
C SER A 632 5.07 14.50 25.73
N SER A 633 6.34 14.22 26.07
CA SER A 633 6.81 12.87 26.40
C SER A 633 6.11 12.32 27.64
N PRO A 634 5.52 11.11 27.58
CA PRO A 634 4.87 10.48 28.74
C PRO A 634 5.86 10.14 29.87
N TYR A 635 7.17 10.25 29.60
CA TYR A 635 8.25 9.94 30.53
C TYR A 635 8.67 11.13 31.41
N LEU A 636 8.08 12.33 31.24
CA LEU A 636 8.37 13.51 32.08
C LEU A 636 7.54 13.55 33.38
N GLY A 637 6.52 12.71 33.55
CA GLY A 637 5.78 12.62 34.82
C GLY A 637 4.42 11.90 34.81
N VAL A 638 4.43 10.58 34.58
CA VAL A 638 3.37 9.52 34.68
C VAL A 638 2.18 9.57 33.70
N PRO A 639 1.54 8.41 33.34
CA PRO A 639 1.80 6.99 33.65
C PRO A 639 2.47 6.21 32.50
N GLY A 640 3.46 5.35 32.85
CA GLY A 640 4.29 4.56 31.92
C GLY A 640 5.79 4.90 31.99
N GLY A 641 6.12 6.08 32.55
CA GLY A 641 7.49 6.50 32.88
C GLY A 641 7.78 6.53 34.38
N LEU A 642 9.04 6.79 34.73
CA LEU A 642 9.49 6.92 36.12
C LEU A 642 8.64 7.96 36.88
N PRO A 643 8.21 7.69 38.12
CA PRO A 643 7.43 8.63 38.93
C PRO A 643 8.10 10.01 39.08
N LYS A 644 7.30 11.09 39.18
CA LYS A 644 7.79 12.36 39.78
C LYS A 644 8.43 12.06 41.13
N GLY A 645 9.63 12.58 41.40
CA GLY A 645 10.40 12.25 42.61
C GLY A 645 11.52 11.22 42.41
N THR A 646 11.61 10.55 41.26
CA THR A 646 12.63 9.49 41.05
C THR A 646 14.06 10.04 40.86
N PHE A 647 14.20 11.25 40.30
CA PHE A 647 15.49 11.95 40.19
C PHE A 647 15.51 13.31 40.92
N ASN A 648 14.37 14.00 41.05
CA ASN A 648 14.09 15.07 42.02
C ASN A 648 12.56 15.32 42.12
N GLU A 649 12.13 16.20 43.03
CA GLU A 649 10.72 16.56 43.29
C GLU A 649 9.94 17.09 42.07
N SER A 650 10.64 17.58 41.04
CA SER A 650 10.04 18.18 39.83
C SER A 650 10.00 17.25 38.61
N GLY A 651 10.70 16.10 38.64
CA GLY A 651 10.83 15.19 37.49
C GLY A 651 12.13 15.42 36.69
N ILE A 652 12.21 14.88 35.49
CA ILE A 652 13.33 15.14 34.56
C ILE A 652 12.99 16.43 33.80
N PRO A 653 13.84 17.46 33.78
CA PRO A 653 13.55 18.66 33.01
C PRO A 653 13.74 18.41 31.50
N PRO A 654 13.00 19.08 30.60
CA PRO A 654 13.15 18.92 29.15
C PRO A 654 14.58 19.13 28.64
N ASP A 655 15.35 20.00 29.29
CA ASP A 655 16.74 20.31 28.95
C ASP A 655 17.76 19.41 29.69
N PHE A 656 17.35 18.26 30.25
CA PHE A 656 18.20 17.37 31.03
C PHE A 656 19.53 17.00 30.36
N PHE A 657 19.49 16.80 29.03
CA PHE A 657 20.69 16.46 28.26
C PHE A 657 21.51 17.67 27.81
N SER A 658 21.18 18.89 28.22
CA SER A 658 21.98 20.10 27.95
C SER A 658 23.35 20.05 28.66
N ASP A 659 23.45 19.38 29.81
CA ASP A 659 24.72 19.16 30.52
C ASP A 659 25.57 18.08 29.82
N ILE A 660 26.75 18.49 29.37
CA ILE A 660 27.74 17.61 28.72
C ILE A 660 28.19 16.46 29.62
N ASN A 661 28.22 16.63 30.94
CA ASN A 661 28.61 15.58 31.87
C ASN A 661 27.54 14.50 31.99
N VAL A 662 26.26 14.86 31.91
CA VAL A 662 25.16 13.90 31.84
C VAL A 662 25.29 13.07 30.56
N ARG A 663 25.48 13.73 29.39
CA ARG A 663 25.69 13.02 28.11
C ARG A 663 26.88 12.06 28.16
N LYS A 664 28.01 12.52 28.71
CA LYS A 664 29.21 11.68 28.93
C LYS A 664 28.93 10.51 29.87
N GLY A 665 28.16 10.72 30.94
CA GLY A 665 27.76 9.68 31.87
C GLY A 665 27.02 8.54 31.17
N PHE A 666 26.02 8.86 30.33
CA PHE A 666 25.32 7.86 29.51
C PHE A 666 26.25 7.18 28.51
N ALA A 667 27.08 7.95 27.80
CA ALA A 667 28.02 7.42 26.82
C ALA A 667 29.02 6.43 27.45
N TYR A 668 29.55 6.71 28.65
CA TYR A 668 30.49 5.81 29.33
C TYR A 668 29.82 4.64 30.06
N ALA A 669 28.56 4.79 30.47
CA ALA A 669 27.83 3.71 31.12
C ALA A 669 27.37 2.62 30.14
N PHE A 670 27.29 2.94 28.84
CA PHE A 670 26.85 1.99 27.84
C PHE A 670 27.93 0.92 27.54
N ASN A 671 27.56 -0.34 27.70
CA ASN A 671 28.49 -1.45 27.49
C ASN A 671 28.53 -1.85 26.00
N TYR A 672 29.31 -1.11 25.22
CA TYR A 672 29.48 -1.33 23.78
C TYR A 672 30.01 -2.73 23.47
N SER A 673 31.00 -3.23 24.21
CA SER A 673 31.56 -4.56 24.00
C SER A 673 30.49 -5.65 24.09
N LYS A 674 29.62 -5.58 25.11
CA LYS A 674 28.53 -6.54 25.26
C LYS A 674 27.48 -6.43 24.18
N LEU A 675 27.10 -5.21 23.77
CA LEU A 675 26.19 -5.01 22.63
C LEU A 675 26.78 -5.64 21.36
N ILE A 676 28.04 -5.35 21.07
CA ILE A 676 28.74 -5.83 19.88
C ILE A 676 28.84 -7.36 19.91
N GLU A 677 29.33 -7.95 20.99
CA GLU A 677 29.57 -9.40 21.10
C GLU A 677 28.27 -10.21 21.16
N GLU A 678 27.30 -9.82 21.98
CA GLU A 678 26.13 -10.66 22.27
C GLU A 678 24.92 -10.35 21.37
N VAL A 679 24.73 -9.09 20.95
CA VAL A 679 23.54 -8.68 20.18
C VAL A 679 23.86 -8.55 18.70
N LEU A 680 24.99 -7.90 18.37
CA LEU A 680 25.43 -7.67 16.99
C LEU A 680 26.41 -8.75 16.52
N ARG A 681 26.65 -9.81 17.31
CA ARG A 681 27.47 -10.98 16.95
C ARG A 681 28.90 -10.66 16.48
N GLY A 682 29.46 -9.55 16.95
CA GLY A 682 30.79 -9.06 16.55
C GLY A 682 30.82 -8.32 15.20
N GLU A 683 29.67 -8.04 14.60
CA GLU A 683 29.56 -7.45 13.24
C GLU A 683 29.56 -5.92 13.21
N ALA A 684 29.80 -5.30 14.35
CA ALA A 684 29.93 -3.86 14.47
C ALA A 684 31.22 -3.52 15.19
N TYR A 685 31.76 -2.35 14.89
CA TYR A 685 32.84 -1.76 15.68
C TYR A 685 32.35 -0.46 16.29
N GLN A 686 32.87 -0.14 17.47
CA GLN A 686 32.67 1.19 18.04
C GLN A 686 33.60 2.15 17.29
N PRO A 687 33.08 3.20 16.62
CA PRO A 687 33.93 4.20 15.99
C PRO A 687 34.78 4.90 17.06
N ALA A 688 35.97 5.37 16.67
CA ALA A 688 36.84 6.11 17.57
C ALA A 688 36.11 7.37 18.07
N THR A 689 35.92 7.48 19.38
CA THR A 689 35.25 8.61 20.06
C THR A 689 36.16 9.80 20.24
#